data_AF-A0A6I7PL19-F1
#
_entry.id   AF-A0A6I7PL19-F1
#
_cell.length_a   1.000
_cell.length_b   1.000
_cell.length_c   1.000
_cell.angle_alpha   90.00
_cell.angle_beta   90.00
_cell.angle_gamma   90.00
#
_symmetry.space_group_name_H-M   'P 1'
#
loop_
_entity.id
_entity.type
_entity.pdbx_description
1 polymer ?
#
loop_
_entity_poly.entity_id
_entity_poly.type
_entity_poly.pdbx_seq_one_letter_code
_entity_poly.pdbx_strand_id
1 'polypeptide(L)'
;MQTSITHARRATARLPIAAALVLSAGALAGADCATHAHTIEEAFVAVPALAAAIEAVSAKSDDAAATRRNILHNLTFSPTCYPNDLTREEWQNILERYQGLPPTQLAPVPAGDERFFTDTIVWQGNRGQGPSGQAAATFLTYSFPDDGTTWGLSQISATGPNDLNAKLIAQFGAGNLDLGREYFRAALASWRANTGLDYDESPDDNTPMTQDVTPVSTRGDIRIGGREFGTGSFLAYNAFPNAAGFAGVGGGDMVMNTSFFIAANFNNPANDYRYLRNTVAHEHGHGTGFIHVTPCNGTKLMEPSISTNFDVVGVDEKRGAGRNYGDRHAGNHSAANAVDYGDLASPITRSVIERDLSLNTATGPNNTNQDWFRFTLSSSQPVVLTATPTGGTYSNGQQFFGCFGSNSTINANSAGNITLELRDASGANVLDSSAGSPGGARTVNAGTLSAGEYTVRVIDVGPNSNQNIQLYDLSIAVDNAPAPPFAVAGINKRVAANTNCFFLGDINSRVNQPGATLSAASYDWDLTGDGVIDAAGQPKPVTQYVSNGVYNVTLHLTDSNNMTATDTITVTVVGATTAVTDVNPPAGDQGASVPVVITGTNFKNVASASEVTVSGSGVSVTGTPVPNAAGTEISGLSFVIDAGATLGARTITVANSDGSASGVGLFTVDAASVSCPGDFNGDLVVDFDDLSIVLGGFGAAFDFADLSEVLANFGVDCN
;
A
#
# COMPACT_ATOMS: atom_id res chain seq x y z
N MET A 1 -84.03 1.97 1.03
CA MET A 1 -83.55 3.29 0.59
C MET A 1 -82.71 3.85 1.72
N GLN A 2 -81.39 3.85 1.54
CA GLN A 2 -80.59 5.09 1.31
C GLN A 2 -80.47 5.92 2.61
N THR A 3 -79.32 6.40 3.09
CA THR A 3 -77.93 6.45 2.61
C THR A 3 -77.10 7.11 3.71
N SER A 4 -75.78 7.00 3.58
CA SER A 4 -74.77 8.02 3.91
C SER A 4 -73.82 7.64 5.05
N ILE A 5 -72.68 7.05 4.66
CA ILE A 5 -71.42 7.15 5.39
C ILE A 5 -70.46 7.94 4.51
N THR A 6 -69.88 8.94 5.14
CA THR A 6 -69.10 10.05 4.59
C THR A 6 -67.71 9.60 4.10
N HIS A 7 -67.16 10.39 3.17
CA HIS A 7 -65.93 10.16 2.42
C HIS A 7 -64.66 10.15 3.28
N ALA A 8 -63.77 9.18 2.99
CA ALA A 8 -62.32 9.37 3.06
C ALA A 8 -61.74 8.88 1.72
N ARG A 9 -61.19 9.80 0.93
CA ARG A 9 -60.52 9.51 -0.34
C ARG A 9 -59.24 8.73 -0.06
N ARG A 10 -59.18 7.45 -0.42
CA ARG A 10 -57.91 6.71 -0.59
C ARG A 10 -57.36 7.01 -1.97
N ALA A 11 -56.24 7.74 -2.03
CA ALA A 11 -55.40 7.76 -3.21
C ALA A 11 -54.77 6.37 -3.38
N THR A 12 -55.02 5.74 -4.52
CA THR A 12 -54.35 4.53 -4.97
C THR A 12 -52.93 4.88 -5.42
N ALA A 13 -51.96 4.78 -4.50
CA ALA A 13 -50.56 4.67 -4.88
C ALA A 13 -50.26 3.18 -5.14
N ARG A 14 -50.05 2.81 -6.40
CA ARG A 14 -49.44 1.52 -6.74
C ARG A 14 -47.99 1.57 -6.22
N LEU A 15 -47.64 0.71 -5.26
CA LEU A 15 -46.23 0.47 -4.93
C LEU A 15 -45.53 -0.17 -6.15
N PRO A 16 -44.27 0.19 -6.44
CA PRO A 16 -43.46 -0.51 -7.44
C PRO A 16 -43.14 -1.93 -6.96
N ILE A 17 -43.14 -2.87 -7.89
CA ILE A 17 -42.97 -4.34 -7.73
C ILE A 17 -41.69 -4.75 -6.95
N ALA A 18 -40.74 -3.84 -6.73
CA ALA A 18 -39.47 -4.11 -6.08
C ALA A 18 -39.53 -4.28 -4.54
N ALA A 19 -40.64 -3.95 -3.87
CA ALA A 19 -40.67 -3.84 -2.40
C ALA A 19 -41.21 -5.07 -1.63
N ALA A 20 -41.44 -6.23 -2.28
CA ALA A 20 -42.06 -7.38 -1.61
C ALA A 20 -41.42 -8.76 -1.91
N LEU A 21 -40.17 -8.81 -2.40
CA LEU A 21 -39.59 -10.06 -2.96
C LEU A 21 -38.35 -10.62 -2.27
N VAL A 22 -37.97 -10.13 -1.07
CA VAL A 22 -36.77 -10.63 -0.38
C VAL A 22 -37.03 -10.82 1.11
N LEU A 23 -36.86 -12.05 1.59
CA LEU A 23 -36.73 -12.40 3.01
C LEU A 23 -35.37 -13.10 3.19
N SER A 24 -34.53 -12.56 4.08
CA SER A 24 -33.21 -13.11 4.42
C SER A 24 -33.34 -14.45 5.15
N ALA A 25 -32.44 -15.40 4.87
CA ALA A 25 -32.45 -16.79 5.34
C ALA A 25 -32.57 -17.02 6.87
N GLY A 26 -32.44 -15.97 7.70
CA GLY A 26 -32.68 -16.04 9.15
C GLY A 26 -34.15 -15.90 9.57
N ALA A 27 -35.06 -15.55 8.66
CA ALA A 27 -36.48 -15.36 8.96
C ALA A 27 -37.32 -16.27 8.07
N LEU A 28 -37.68 -17.45 8.58
CA LEU A 28 -38.92 -18.20 8.34
C LEU A 28 -38.70 -19.71 8.52
N ALA A 29 -38.95 -20.18 9.74
CA ALA A 29 -39.52 -21.51 9.88
C ALA A 29 -40.97 -21.42 9.38
N GLY A 30 -41.24 -21.83 8.13
CA GLY A 30 -42.61 -22.07 7.64
C GLY A 30 -43.12 -21.31 6.41
N ALA A 31 -42.28 -20.84 5.48
CA ALA A 31 -42.75 -20.38 4.16
C ALA A 31 -42.41 -21.40 3.06
N ASP A 32 -43.40 -21.81 2.28
CA ASP A 32 -43.22 -22.73 1.14
C ASP A 32 -42.36 -22.06 0.05
N CYS A 33 -41.23 -22.68 -0.29
CA CYS A 33 -40.20 -22.12 -1.17
C CYS A 33 -40.10 -22.87 -2.51
N ALA A 34 -40.12 -22.17 -3.64
CA ALA A 34 -40.10 -22.79 -4.98
C ALA A 34 -38.75 -23.44 -5.34
N THR A 35 -37.65 -22.99 -4.75
CA THR A 35 -36.27 -23.30 -5.20
C THR A 35 -35.53 -24.35 -4.37
N HIS A 36 -36.15 -24.92 -3.33
CA HIS A 36 -35.52 -25.94 -2.46
C HIS A 36 -36.04 -27.37 -2.71
N ALA A 37 -36.57 -27.68 -3.90
CA ALA A 37 -36.86 -29.07 -4.27
C ALA A 37 -35.54 -29.79 -4.64
N HIS A 38 -35.28 -30.94 -4.03
CA HIS A 38 -34.02 -31.69 -4.21
C HIS A 38 -33.85 -32.28 -5.62
N THR A 39 -34.88 -32.22 -6.47
CA THR A 39 -34.80 -32.50 -7.90
C THR A 39 -35.70 -31.56 -8.72
N ILE A 40 -35.29 -31.29 -9.96
CA ILE A 40 -36.02 -30.42 -10.90
C ILE A 40 -37.44 -30.95 -11.17
N GLU A 41 -37.66 -32.27 -11.27
CA GLU A 41 -38.99 -32.85 -11.51
C GLU A 41 -40.03 -32.51 -10.40
N GLU A 42 -39.60 -32.35 -9.15
CA GLU A 42 -40.49 -32.01 -8.04
C GLU A 42 -40.90 -30.52 -8.06
N ALA A 43 -40.01 -29.62 -8.48
CA ALA A 43 -40.30 -28.19 -8.63
C ALA A 43 -41.28 -27.90 -9.79
N PHE A 44 -41.17 -28.66 -10.90
CA PHE A 44 -42.04 -28.53 -12.07
C PHE A 44 -43.50 -28.94 -11.78
N VAL A 45 -43.72 -29.86 -10.84
CA VAL A 45 -45.06 -30.27 -10.38
C VAL A 45 -45.63 -29.28 -9.37
N ALA A 46 -44.78 -28.64 -8.55
CA ALA A 46 -45.20 -27.71 -7.51
C ALA A 46 -45.52 -26.29 -8.02
N VAL A 47 -44.86 -25.81 -9.10
CA VAL A 47 -45.06 -24.44 -9.63
C VAL A 47 -45.23 -24.43 -11.16
N PRO A 48 -46.42 -24.74 -11.68
CA PRO A 48 -46.68 -24.81 -13.14
C PRO A 48 -46.43 -23.51 -13.91
N ALA A 49 -46.56 -22.36 -13.24
CA ALA A 49 -46.29 -21.05 -13.83
C ALA A 49 -44.80 -20.84 -14.14
N LEU A 50 -43.91 -21.32 -13.27
CA LEU A 50 -42.46 -21.29 -13.46
C LEU A 50 -42.06 -22.16 -14.65
N ALA A 51 -42.58 -23.39 -14.70
CA ALA A 51 -42.37 -24.32 -15.80
C ALA A 51 -42.72 -23.70 -17.16
N ALA A 52 -43.93 -23.14 -17.27
CA ALA A 52 -44.43 -22.52 -18.49
C ALA A 52 -43.72 -21.20 -18.84
N ALA A 53 -43.07 -20.56 -17.87
CA ALA A 53 -42.22 -19.40 -18.07
C ALA A 53 -40.85 -19.82 -18.63
N ILE A 54 -40.18 -20.82 -18.04
CA ILE A 54 -38.88 -21.32 -18.52
C ILE A 54 -38.94 -21.74 -19.99
N GLU A 55 -39.96 -22.50 -20.38
CA GLU A 55 -40.12 -22.92 -21.78
C GLU A 55 -40.36 -21.73 -22.72
N ALA A 56 -41.15 -20.75 -22.29
CA ALA A 56 -41.46 -19.57 -23.08
C ALA A 56 -40.25 -18.65 -23.26
N VAL A 57 -39.41 -18.50 -22.24
CA VAL A 57 -38.16 -17.72 -22.30
C VAL A 57 -37.12 -18.46 -23.15
N SER A 58 -36.98 -19.76 -22.94
CA SER A 58 -36.02 -20.59 -23.68
C SER A 58 -36.33 -20.61 -25.18
N ALA A 59 -37.60 -20.68 -25.56
CA ALA A 59 -38.03 -20.67 -26.96
C ALA A 59 -37.76 -19.36 -27.72
N LYS A 60 -37.38 -18.28 -27.02
CA LYS A 60 -36.97 -17.01 -27.63
C LYS A 60 -35.48 -16.97 -28.01
N SER A 61 -34.71 -17.97 -27.60
CA SER A 61 -33.27 -18.09 -27.88
C SER A 61 -32.99 -18.93 -29.12
N ASP A 62 -31.91 -18.61 -29.84
CA ASP A 62 -31.43 -19.38 -30.99
C ASP A 62 -30.97 -20.81 -30.60
N ASP A 63 -30.62 -21.03 -29.33
CA ASP A 63 -30.41 -22.36 -28.73
C ASP A 63 -31.27 -22.52 -27.46
N ALA A 64 -32.54 -22.83 -27.71
CA ALA A 64 -33.53 -23.03 -26.64
C ALA A 64 -33.13 -24.13 -25.65
N ALA A 65 -32.42 -25.18 -26.09
CA ALA A 65 -32.03 -26.29 -25.23
C ALA A 65 -30.92 -25.87 -24.24
N ALA A 66 -29.96 -25.05 -24.69
CA ALA A 66 -28.94 -24.49 -23.83
C ALA A 66 -29.50 -23.45 -22.84
N THR A 67 -30.33 -22.52 -23.33
CA THR A 67 -30.97 -21.50 -22.48
C THR A 67 -31.82 -22.14 -21.38
N ARG A 68 -32.56 -23.20 -21.72
CA ARG A 68 -33.33 -23.98 -20.75
C ARG A 68 -32.45 -24.62 -19.68
N ARG A 69 -31.33 -25.24 -20.06
CA ARG A 69 -30.38 -25.85 -19.11
C ARG A 69 -29.77 -24.80 -18.16
N ASN A 70 -29.46 -23.61 -18.66
CA ASN A 70 -28.87 -22.52 -17.88
C ASN A 70 -29.84 -21.93 -16.87
N ILE A 71 -31.09 -21.66 -17.29
CA ILE A 71 -32.13 -21.17 -16.36
C ILE A 71 -32.36 -22.18 -15.24
N LEU A 72 -32.39 -23.47 -15.56
CA LEU A 72 -32.56 -24.53 -14.57
C LEU A 72 -31.37 -24.62 -13.61
N HIS A 73 -30.14 -24.56 -14.12
CA HIS A 73 -28.94 -24.53 -13.31
C HIS A 73 -28.95 -23.36 -12.32
N ASN A 74 -29.24 -22.15 -12.79
CA ASN A 74 -29.26 -20.95 -11.95
C ASN A 74 -30.33 -21.01 -10.86
N LEU A 75 -31.51 -21.53 -11.18
CA LEU A 75 -32.57 -21.72 -10.19
C LEU A 75 -32.22 -22.78 -9.14
N THR A 76 -31.54 -23.86 -9.53
CA THR A 76 -31.12 -24.94 -8.62
C THR A 76 -30.06 -24.49 -7.62
N PHE A 77 -29.17 -23.58 -8.01
CA PHE A 77 -28.06 -23.10 -7.17
C PHE A 77 -28.28 -21.68 -6.61
N SER A 78 -29.46 -21.10 -6.81
CA SER A 78 -29.80 -19.77 -6.30
C SER A 78 -29.87 -19.78 -4.77
N PRO A 79 -29.18 -18.85 -4.07
CA PRO A 79 -29.29 -18.70 -2.62
C PRO A 79 -30.61 -18.02 -2.19
N THR A 80 -31.50 -17.68 -3.13
CA THR A 80 -32.69 -16.86 -2.89
C THR A 80 -33.97 -17.69 -2.99
N CYS A 81 -34.91 -17.43 -2.09
CA CYS A 81 -36.25 -18.03 -2.10
C CYS A 81 -37.24 -17.16 -2.88
N TYR A 82 -37.96 -17.74 -3.84
CA TYR A 82 -39.02 -17.06 -4.58
C TYR A 82 -40.41 -17.46 -4.07
N PRO A 83 -41.39 -16.54 -4.03
CA PRO A 83 -42.77 -16.86 -3.68
C PRO A 83 -43.40 -17.88 -4.64
N ASN A 84 -44.16 -18.82 -4.10
CA ASN A 84 -44.83 -19.88 -4.87
C ASN A 84 -46.05 -19.38 -5.68
N ASP A 85 -46.53 -18.16 -5.42
CA ASP A 85 -47.73 -17.57 -6.01
C ASP A 85 -47.45 -16.59 -7.16
N LEU A 86 -46.19 -16.47 -7.59
CA LEU A 86 -45.82 -15.66 -8.75
C LEU A 86 -46.55 -16.13 -10.02
N THR A 87 -47.11 -15.17 -10.76
CA THR A 87 -47.79 -15.44 -12.04
C THR A 87 -46.80 -15.84 -13.13
N ARG A 88 -47.31 -16.40 -14.23
CA ARG A 88 -46.48 -16.77 -15.39
C ARG A 88 -45.78 -15.55 -15.99
N GLU A 89 -46.46 -14.41 -16.13
CA GLU A 89 -45.83 -13.20 -16.65
C GLU A 89 -44.78 -12.63 -15.70
N GLU A 90 -44.97 -12.71 -14.39
CA GLU A 90 -43.98 -12.30 -13.39
C GLU A 90 -42.75 -13.21 -13.42
N TRP A 91 -42.95 -14.53 -13.53
CA TRP A 91 -41.87 -15.47 -13.74
C TRP A 91 -41.14 -15.23 -15.06
N GLN A 92 -41.86 -15.00 -16.17
CA GLN A 92 -41.23 -14.66 -17.45
C GLN A 92 -40.42 -13.38 -17.33
N ASN A 93 -40.95 -12.35 -16.67
CA ASN A 93 -40.21 -11.11 -16.45
C ASN A 93 -38.92 -11.35 -15.64
N ILE A 94 -39.00 -12.15 -14.57
CA ILE A 94 -37.84 -12.51 -13.75
C ILE A 94 -36.83 -13.32 -14.56
N LEU A 95 -37.26 -14.31 -15.33
CA LEU A 95 -36.38 -15.21 -16.08
C LEU A 95 -35.79 -14.55 -17.33
N GLU A 96 -36.54 -13.69 -18.02
CA GLU A 96 -36.02 -12.91 -19.15
C GLU A 96 -34.99 -11.89 -18.70
N ARG A 97 -35.19 -11.32 -17.52
CA ARG A 97 -34.36 -10.23 -17.00
C ARG A 97 -33.16 -10.72 -16.20
N TYR A 98 -33.33 -11.79 -15.44
CA TYR A 98 -32.33 -12.26 -14.48
C TYR A 98 -31.92 -13.72 -14.71
N GLN A 99 -32.53 -14.44 -15.66
CA GLN A 99 -32.18 -15.83 -16.02
C GLN A 99 -32.11 -16.79 -14.82
N GLY A 100 -32.92 -16.54 -13.78
CA GLY A 100 -32.95 -17.31 -12.53
C GLY A 100 -32.08 -16.78 -11.39
N LEU A 101 -31.30 -15.71 -11.63
CA LEU A 101 -30.46 -15.03 -10.63
C LEU A 101 -31.26 -14.03 -9.76
N PRO A 102 -30.79 -13.70 -8.54
CA PRO A 102 -31.47 -12.82 -7.61
C PRO A 102 -31.69 -11.40 -8.17
N PRO A 103 -32.90 -10.82 -8.06
CA PRO A 103 -33.18 -9.44 -8.51
C PRO A 103 -32.39 -8.35 -7.78
N THR A 104 -31.78 -8.65 -6.63
CA THR A 104 -30.91 -7.73 -5.88
C THR A 104 -29.44 -7.79 -6.32
N GLN A 105 -29.05 -8.74 -7.17
CA GLN A 105 -27.67 -8.85 -7.68
C GLN A 105 -27.39 -8.03 -8.93
N LEU A 106 -28.41 -7.38 -9.50
CA LEU A 106 -28.25 -6.31 -10.48
C LEU A 106 -29.37 -5.32 -10.22
N ALA A 107 -29.12 -4.33 -9.37
CA ALA A 107 -29.89 -3.09 -9.50
C ALA A 107 -29.82 -2.70 -10.98
N PRO A 108 -30.95 -2.35 -11.64
CA PRO A 108 -30.94 -2.06 -13.05
C PRO A 108 -30.11 -0.81 -13.28
N VAL A 109 -28.81 -1.01 -13.54
CA VAL A 109 -27.98 -0.03 -14.20
C VAL A 109 -28.53 -0.01 -15.63
N PRO A 110 -28.98 1.14 -16.15
CA PRO A 110 -29.59 1.24 -17.46
C PRO A 110 -28.76 0.50 -18.51
N ALA A 111 -29.43 -0.19 -19.45
CA ALA A 111 -28.77 -0.89 -20.55
C ALA A 111 -27.76 0.07 -21.24
N GLY A 112 -26.47 -0.14 -21.00
CA GLY A 112 -25.39 0.80 -21.36
C GLY A 112 -24.29 0.97 -20.30
N ASP A 113 -24.56 0.63 -19.03
CA ASP A 113 -23.66 0.85 -17.89
C ASP A 113 -22.82 -0.37 -17.44
N GLU A 114 -23.11 -1.59 -17.91
CA GLU A 114 -22.34 -2.80 -17.59
C GLU A 114 -21.03 -2.89 -18.40
N ARG A 115 -20.08 -2.00 -18.13
CA ARG A 115 -18.75 -2.05 -18.78
C ARG A 115 -17.56 -2.10 -17.82
N PHE A 116 -17.81 -2.07 -16.52
CA PHE A 116 -16.82 -2.39 -15.50
C PHE A 116 -17.33 -3.59 -14.72
N PHE A 117 -16.78 -4.75 -15.07
CA PHE A 117 -17.16 -6.03 -14.49
C PHE A 117 -16.51 -6.12 -13.12
N THR A 118 -17.18 -5.53 -12.14
CA THR A 118 -16.71 -5.50 -10.75
C THR A 118 -17.82 -5.97 -9.83
N ASP A 119 -17.45 -6.50 -8.69
CA ASP A 119 -18.39 -6.84 -7.64
C ASP A 119 -19.16 -5.59 -7.17
N THR A 120 -20.33 -5.83 -6.60
CA THR A 120 -21.21 -4.81 -6.02
C THR A 120 -20.63 -4.23 -4.74
N ILE A 121 -19.85 -5.02 -3.99
CA ILE A 121 -19.16 -4.62 -2.77
C ILE A 121 -17.66 -4.78 -2.98
N VAL A 122 -16.93 -3.72 -2.70
CA VAL A 122 -15.48 -3.64 -2.79
C VAL A 122 -14.89 -3.16 -1.48
N TRP A 123 -13.59 -3.30 -1.30
CA TRP A 123 -12.87 -2.59 -0.26
C TRP A 123 -13.11 -1.08 -0.38
N GLN A 124 -13.21 -0.38 0.74
CA GLN A 124 -13.46 1.06 0.75
C GLN A 124 -12.85 1.73 1.97
N GLY A 125 -12.12 2.83 1.75
CA GLY A 125 -11.54 3.63 2.82
C GLY A 125 -10.46 2.87 3.58
N ASN A 126 -10.38 3.08 4.89
CA ASN A 126 -9.38 2.41 5.72
C ASN A 126 -9.85 1.00 6.11
N ARG A 127 -9.46 -0.01 5.34
CA ARG A 127 -9.71 -1.44 5.60
C ARG A 127 -11.20 -1.80 5.74
N GLY A 128 -12.09 -0.96 5.17
CA GLY A 128 -13.53 -1.14 5.21
C GLY A 128 -14.09 -1.78 3.94
N GLN A 129 -15.40 -1.97 3.91
CA GLN A 129 -16.12 -2.43 2.71
C GLN A 129 -17.30 -1.52 2.42
N GLY A 130 -17.62 -1.37 1.15
CA GLY A 130 -18.77 -0.59 0.73
C GLY A 130 -19.16 -0.81 -0.73
N PRO A 131 -20.17 -0.09 -1.22
CA PRO A 131 -20.61 -0.18 -2.60
C PRO A 131 -19.47 0.16 -3.56
N SER A 132 -19.41 -0.51 -4.71
CA SER A 132 -18.49 -0.14 -5.78
C SER A 132 -18.87 1.21 -6.43
N GLY A 133 -17.95 1.79 -7.20
CA GLY A 133 -18.21 3.03 -7.93
C GLY A 133 -18.11 4.32 -7.12
N GLN A 134 -17.37 4.30 -6.00
CA GLN A 134 -17.25 5.45 -5.11
C GLN A 134 -15.98 6.28 -5.32
N ALA A 135 -15.04 5.78 -6.14
CA ALA A 135 -13.71 6.34 -6.37
C ALA A 135 -13.03 6.83 -5.07
N ALA A 136 -13.09 5.98 -4.05
CA ALA A 136 -12.61 6.32 -2.72
C ALA A 136 -11.24 5.69 -2.49
N ALA A 137 -10.25 6.53 -2.18
CA ALA A 137 -8.93 6.08 -1.76
C ALA A 137 -9.07 5.01 -0.66
N THR A 138 -8.35 3.92 -0.81
CA THR A 138 -8.54 2.71 0.00
C THR A 138 -7.20 2.18 0.45
N PHE A 139 -7.06 2.04 1.77
CA PHE A 139 -5.88 1.48 2.41
C PHE A 139 -6.20 0.05 2.86
N LEU A 140 -5.33 -0.88 2.48
CA LEU A 140 -5.42 -2.29 2.83
C LEU A 140 -4.13 -2.76 3.48
N THR A 141 -4.25 -3.81 4.29
CA THR A 141 -3.10 -4.54 4.79
C THR A 141 -2.97 -5.87 4.07
N TYR A 142 -1.74 -6.37 3.90
CA TYR A 142 -1.49 -7.70 3.34
C TYR A 142 -0.52 -8.51 4.21
N SER A 143 -0.55 -9.83 4.12
CA SER A 143 0.39 -10.69 4.83
C SER A 143 0.64 -12.01 4.10
N PHE A 144 1.70 -12.71 4.51
CA PHE A 144 2.05 -14.03 4.00
C PHE A 144 1.98 -15.04 5.16
N PRO A 145 1.03 -15.99 5.16
CA PRO A 145 1.00 -17.06 6.14
C PRO A 145 2.27 -17.92 6.06
N ASP A 146 2.65 -18.52 7.18
CA ASP A 146 3.74 -19.48 7.27
C ASP A 146 3.39 -20.79 6.54
N ASP A 147 4.42 -21.49 6.08
CA ASP A 147 4.23 -22.83 5.50
C ASP A 147 3.64 -23.78 6.56
N GLY A 148 2.75 -24.68 6.13
CA GLY A 148 2.00 -25.57 7.02
C GLY A 148 0.64 -25.05 7.47
N THR A 149 0.38 -23.73 7.37
CA THR A 149 -0.95 -23.15 7.61
C THR A 149 -1.99 -23.76 6.67
N THR A 150 -3.18 -24.12 7.17
CA THR A 150 -4.24 -24.70 6.31
C THR A 150 -4.74 -23.66 5.31
N TRP A 151 -4.53 -23.92 4.02
CA TRP A 151 -4.78 -22.99 2.93
C TRP A 151 -5.72 -23.55 1.87
N GLY A 152 -6.45 -22.64 1.22
CA GLY A 152 -7.49 -22.92 0.23
C GLY A 152 -8.91 -22.85 0.79
N LEU A 153 -9.88 -22.64 -0.11
CA LEU A 153 -11.31 -22.64 0.19
C LEU A 153 -11.98 -23.86 -0.46
N SER A 154 -12.68 -24.65 0.36
CA SER A 154 -13.32 -25.91 -0.04
C SER A 154 -14.40 -25.73 -1.11
N GLN A 155 -14.97 -24.53 -1.23
CA GLN A 155 -15.95 -24.17 -2.26
C GLN A 155 -15.34 -24.04 -3.67
N ILE A 156 -14.04 -23.74 -3.76
CA ILE A 156 -13.32 -23.61 -5.03
C ILE A 156 -12.49 -24.88 -5.29
N SER A 157 -11.77 -25.35 -4.27
CA SER A 157 -10.71 -26.35 -4.44
C SER A 157 -10.46 -27.12 -3.13
N ALA A 158 -9.56 -28.11 -3.14
CA ALA A 158 -9.17 -28.79 -1.91
C ALA A 158 -8.33 -27.89 -0.98
N THR A 159 -8.50 -28.05 0.33
CA THR A 159 -7.63 -27.41 1.33
C THR A 159 -6.41 -28.27 1.63
N GLY A 160 -5.33 -27.66 2.12
CA GLY A 160 -4.11 -28.37 2.52
C GLY A 160 -3.05 -27.40 3.04
N PRO A 161 -1.84 -27.87 3.39
CA PRO A 161 -0.81 -26.99 3.94
C PRO A 161 -0.34 -25.97 2.89
N ASN A 162 -0.19 -24.72 3.32
CA ASN A 162 0.53 -23.68 2.59
C ASN A 162 1.99 -24.10 2.39
N ASP A 163 2.56 -23.85 1.21
CA ASP A 163 3.97 -24.13 0.89
C ASP A 163 4.63 -23.02 0.05
N LEU A 164 4.01 -21.83 0.00
CA LEU A 164 4.49 -20.72 -0.82
C LEU A 164 5.90 -20.27 -0.43
N ASN A 165 6.20 -20.11 0.86
CA ASN A 165 7.51 -19.61 1.27
C ASN A 165 8.61 -20.61 0.91
N ALA A 166 8.36 -21.92 1.09
CA ALA A 166 9.26 -22.98 0.66
C ALA A 166 9.52 -22.96 -0.85
N LYS A 167 8.50 -22.71 -1.70
CA LYS A 167 8.72 -22.56 -3.15
C LYS A 167 9.56 -21.34 -3.50
N LEU A 168 9.31 -20.21 -2.85
CA LEU A 168 10.10 -18.99 -3.06
C LEU A 168 11.56 -19.20 -2.66
N ILE A 169 11.82 -19.84 -1.51
CA ILE A 169 13.17 -20.18 -1.05
C ILE A 169 13.85 -21.14 -2.05
N ALA A 170 13.14 -22.16 -2.53
CA ALA A 170 13.68 -23.10 -3.50
C ALA A 170 14.04 -22.41 -4.83
N GLN A 171 13.27 -21.42 -5.24
CA GLN A 171 13.47 -20.71 -6.51
C GLN A 171 14.54 -19.61 -6.44
N PHE A 172 14.56 -18.81 -5.37
CA PHE A 172 15.42 -17.63 -5.26
C PHE A 172 16.66 -17.85 -4.40
N GLY A 173 16.76 -19.00 -3.74
CA GLY A 173 17.88 -19.39 -2.88
C GLY A 173 17.62 -19.17 -1.40
N ALA A 174 18.30 -19.97 -0.57
CA ALA A 174 18.26 -19.82 0.87
C ALA A 174 18.71 -18.40 1.28
N GLY A 175 17.92 -17.74 2.11
CA GLY A 175 18.15 -16.34 2.52
C GLY A 175 17.52 -15.28 1.63
N ASN A 176 16.91 -15.65 0.49
CA ASN A 176 16.28 -14.73 -0.47
C ASN A 176 14.75 -14.89 -0.55
N LEU A 177 14.11 -15.32 0.54
CA LEU A 177 12.65 -15.38 0.62
C LEU A 177 12.01 -14.02 0.27
N ASP A 178 12.62 -12.94 0.77
CA ASP A 178 12.13 -11.59 0.51
C ASP A 178 12.17 -11.22 -0.98
N LEU A 179 13.16 -11.65 -1.75
CA LEU A 179 13.18 -11.41 -3.21
C LEU A 179 11.94 -12.01 -3.88
N GLY A 180 11.56 -13.22 -3.47
CA GLY A 180 10.35 -13.87 -3.96
C GLY A 180 9.09 -13.07 -3.60
N ARG A 181 8.95 -12.66 -2.33
CA ARG A 181 7.84 -11.81 -1.86
C ARG A 181 7.84 -10.44 -2.53
N GLU A 182 9.01 -9.88 -2.84
CA GLU A 182 9.16 -8.58 -3.49
C GLU A 182 8.57 -8.58 -4.90
N TYR A 183 8.58 -9.70 -5.62
CA TYR A 183 7.86 -9.82 -6.90
C TYR A 183 6.33 -9.77 -6.73
N PHE A 184 5.79 -10.29 -5.62
CA PHE A 184 4.38 -10.11 -5.28
C PHE A 184 4.09 -8.67 -4.91
N ARG A 185 4.94 -8.06 -4.07
CA ARG A 185 4.84 -6.65 -3.70
C ARG A 185 4.94 -5.72 -4.91
N ALA A 186 5.79 -6.03 -5.89
CA ALA A 186 5.91 -5.27 -7.14
C ALA A 186 4.61 -5.30 -7.98
N ALA A 187 3.88 -6.42 -7.95
CA ALA A 187 2.57 -6.54 -8.60
C ALA A 187 1.52 -5.67 -7.88
N LEU A 188 1.47 -5.71 -6.54
CA LEU A 188 0.58 -4.83 -5.75
C LEU A 188 0.98 -3.35 -5.88
N ALA A 189 2.28 -3.04 -5.92
CA ALA A 189 2.81 -1.70 -6.12
C ALA A 189 2.38 -1.10 -7.48
N SER A 190 2.14 -1.93 -8.50
CA SER A 190 1.55 -1.47 -9.76
C SER A 190 0.12 -0.98 -9.59
N TRP A 191 -0.67 -1.57 -8.69
CA TRP A 191 -2.00 -1.05 -8.36
C TRP A 191 -1.88 0.26 -7.59
N ARG A 192 -0.99 0.35 -6.58
CA ARG A 192 -0.69 1.61 -5.86
C ARG A 192 -0.27 2.75 -6.80
N ALA A 193 0.63 2.46 -7.74
CA ALA A 193 1.20 3.46 -8.65
C ALA A 193 0.18 4.09 -9.61
N ASN A 194 -0.98 3.45 -9.81
CA ASN A 194 -1.95 3.83 -10.84
C ASN A 194 -3.36 4.10 -10.30
N THR A 195 -3.60 3.90 -9.01
CA THR A 195 -4.94 3.91 -8.42
C THR A 195 -4.91 4.49 -7.01
N GLY A 196 -6.07 4.74 -6.39
CA GLY A 196 -6.18 5.18 -5.01
C GLY A 196 -5.98 4.07 -3.97
N LEU A 197 -5.40 2.92 -4.36
CA LEU A 197 -5.09 1.82 -3.45
C LEU A 197 -3.72 2.04 -2.80
N ASP A 198 -3.63 1.73 -1.50
CA ASP A 198 -2.35 1.73 -0.78
C ASP A 198 -2.28 0.53 0.17
N TYR A 199 -1.05 0.13 0.53
CA TYR A 199 -0.78 -1.15 1.17
C TYR A 199 0.22 -1.07 2.32
N ASP A 200 -0.05 -1.81 3.40
CA ASP A 200 0.92 -2.11 4.45
C ASP A 200 1.01 -3.60 4.76
N GLU A 201 2.23 -4.11 4.93
CA GLU A 201 2.40 -5.50 5.32
C GLU A 201 2.15 -5.64 6.82
N SER A 202 1.26 -6.53 7.20
CA SER A 202 0.99 -6.94 8.58
C SER A 202 1.70 -8.26 8.90
N PRO A 203 1.92 -8.61 10.18
CA PRO A 203 2.18 -10.00 10.56
C PRO A 203 1.07 -10.91 10.03
N ASP A 204 1.27 -12.23 10.01
CA ASP A 204 0.19 -13.19 9.81
C ASP A 204 -0.05 -14.00 11.09
N ASP A 205 -1.31 -14.31 11.38
CA ASP A 205 -1.69 -15.06 12.58
C ASP A 205 -1.68 -16.57 12.35
N ASN A 206 -1.34 -17.02 11.13
CA ASN A 206 -1.26 -18.41 10.72
C ASN A 206 -2.56 -19.20 10.98
N THR A 207 -3.69 -18.50 11.04
CA THR A 207 -5.00 -19.13 11.09
C THR A 207 -5.37 -19.67 9.71
N PRO A 208 -6.19 -20.72 9.61
CA PRO A 208 -6.66 -21.23 8.32
C PRO A 208 -7.22 -20.14 7.39
N MET A 209 -7.08 -20.33 6.08
CA MET A 209 -7.70 -19.45 5.08
C MET A 209 -9.19 -19.26 5.40
N THR A 210 -9.67 -18.02 5.37
CA THR A 210 -11.03 -17.66 5.81
C THR A 210 -11.67 -16.70 4.82
N GLN A 211 -13.00 -16.65 4.86
CA GLN A 211 -13.77 -15.65 4.13
C GLN A 211 -14.18 -14.46 5.00
N ASP A 212 -13.68 -14.41 6.23
CA ASP A 212 -13.92 -13.32 7.16
C ASP A 212 -13.13 -12.08 6.74
N VAL A 213 -13.89 -11.02 6.49
CA VAL A 213 -13.42 -9.72 6.01
C VAL A 213 -13.21 -8.72 7.14
N THR A 214 -13.47 -9.14 8.38
CA THR A 214 -13.31 -8.31 9.57
C THR A 214 -11.84 -7.98 9.76
N PRO A 215 -11.45 -6.69 9.74
CA PRO A 215 -10.08 -6.30 9.96
C PRO A 215 -9.60 -6.74 11.35
N VAL A 216 -8.42 -7.35 11.40
CA VAL A 216 -7.73 -7.69 12.65
C VAL A 216 -6.30 -7.15 12.62
N SER A 217 -5.67 -6.98 13.78
CA SER A 217 -4.31 -6.42 13.86
C SER A 217 -3.20 -7.46 13.66
N THR A 218 -3.56 -8.75 13.65
CA THR A 218 -2.60 -9.87 13.65
C THR A 218 -2.46 -10.55 12.29
N ARG A 219 -3.25 -10.17 11.28
CA ARG A 219 -3.14 -10.60 9.88
C ARG A 219 -3.53 -9.48 8.92
N GLY A 220 -3.09 -9.58 7.66
CA GLY A 220 -3.53 -8.70 6.58
C GLY A 220 -5.01 -8.88 6.24
N ASP A 221 -5.60 -7.86 5.61
CA ASP A 221 -6.93 -7.94 4.98
C ASP A 221 -6.88 -8.79 3.70
N ILE A 222 -5.70 -8.86 3.07
CA ILE A 222 -5.38 -9.72 1.93
C ILE A 222 -4.23 -10.63 2.33
N ARG A 223 -4.46 -11.93 2.45
CA ARG A 223 -3.38 -12.88 2.72
C ARG A 223 -2.98 -13.63 1.46
N ILE A 224 -1.68 -13.79 1.24
CA ILE A 224 -1.14 -14.42 0.04
C ILE A 224 -0.44 -15.71 0.41
N GLY A 225 -1.11 -16.83 0.18
CA GLY A 225 -0.54 -18.17 0.35
C GLY A 225 -0.59 -18.99 -0.93
N GLY A 226 -0.14 -20.23 -0.87
CA GLY A 226 -0.10 -21.11 -2.02
C GLY A 226 0.03 -22.57 -1.64
N ARG A 227 -0.48 -23.45 -2.50
CA ARG A 227 -0.36 -24.91 -2.34
C ARG A 227 -0.45 -25.63 -3.68
N GLU A 228 -0.03 -26.89 -3.71
CA GLU A 228 0.00 -27.68 -4.94
C GLU A 228 -1.40 -28.19 -5.33
N PHE A 229 -1.75 -27.98 -6.61
CA PHE A 229 -2.94 -28.55 -7.25
C PHE A 229 -2.62 -29.30 -8.56
N GLY A 230 -1.34 -29.45 -8.90
CA GLY A 230 -0.89 -29.96 -10.19
C GLY A 230 -1.00 -28.92 -11.31
N THR A 231 -0.35 -29.19 -12.44
CA THR A 231 -0.28 -28.27 -13.60
C THR A 231 -1.46 -28.41 -14.58
N GLY A 232 -2.38 -29.35 -14.32
CA GLY A 232 -3.61 -29.52 -15.10
C GLY A 232 -4.80 -28.69 -14.61
N SER A 233 -4.57 -27.77 -13.67
CA SER A 233 -5.58 -26.94 -13.00
C SER A 233 -5.34 -25.44 -13.28
N PHE A 234 -6.02 -24.56 -12.55
CA PHE A 234 -5.82 -23.11 -12.55
C PHE A 234 -4.42 -22.70 -12.04
N LEU A 235 -3.95 -21.52 -12.45
CA LEU A 235 -2.67 -20.94 -12.03
C LEU A 235 -2.73 -20.39 -10.58
N ALA A 236 -3.84 -19.76 -10.25
CA ALA A 236 -4.14 -19.21 -8.95
C ALA A 236 -5.65 -18.89 -8.88
N TYR A 237 -6.11 -18.46 -7.72
CA TYR A 237 -7.37 -17.73 -7.57
C TYR A 237 -7.26 -16.74 -6.42
N ASN A 238 -8.09 -15.71 -6.43
CA ASN A 238 -8.30 -14.82 -5.30
C ASN A 238 -9.77 -14.81 -4.88
N ALA A 239 -10.03 -14.73 -3.58
CA ALA A 239 -11.37 -14.47 -3.09
C ALA A 239 -11.74 -13.00 -3.31
N PHE A 240 -13.02 -12.71 -3.60
CA PHE A 240 -13.50 -11.34 -3.74
C PHE A 240 -13.45 -10.60 -2.40
N PRO A 241 -13.57 -9.26 -2.38
CA PRO A 241 -13.71 -8.52 -1.15
C PRO A 241 -14.82 -9.08 -0.26
N ASN A 242 -15.97 -9.47 -0.80
CA ASN A 242 -17.11 -9.92 0.01
C ASN A 242 -17.71 -11.26 -0.48
N ALA A 243 -18.05 -12.14 0.47
CA ALA A 243 -18.65 -13.45 0.20
C ALA A 243 -20.11 -13.36 -0.29
N ALA A 244 -20.82 -12.26 0.00
CA ALA A 244 -22.16 -12.02 -0.54
C ALA A 244 -22.16 -11.44 -1.98
N GLY A 245 -20.97 -11.28 -2.58
CA GLY A 245 -20.76 -10.79 -3.93
C GLY A 245 -21.01 -11.81 -5.05
N PHE A 246 -20.47 -11.54 -6.24
CA PHE A 246 -20.79 -12.28 -7.48
C PHE A 246 -20.48 -13.78 -7.44
N ALA A 247 -19.45 -14.20 -6.69
CA ALA A 247 -18.92 -15.57 -6.76
C ALA A 247 -19.21 -16.45 -5.52
N GLY A 248 -19.85 -15.92 -4.48
CA GLY A 248 -20.05 -16.67 -3.22
C GLY A 248 -18.75 -17.01 -2.46
N VAL A 249 -17.61 -16.48 -2.92
CA VAL A 249 -16.27 -16.69 -2.36
C VAL A 249 -15.65 -15.34 -2.03
N GLY A 250 -15.55 -15.05 -0.73
CA GLY A 250 -15.06 -13.77 -0.21
C GLY A 250 -13.87 -13.88 0.71
N GLY A 251 -13.38 -12.74 1.22
CA GLY A 251 -12.29 -12.67 2.19
C GLY A 251 -11.01 -12.00 1.68
N GLY A 252 -10.89 -11.70 0.39
CA GLY A 252 -9.71 -11.03 -0.18
C GLY A 252 -8.44 -11.88 -0.29
N ASP A 253 -8.38 -13.06 0.33
CA ASP A 253 -7.20 -13.92 0.33
C ASP A 253 -6.89 -14.55 -1.06
N MET A 254 -5.59 -14.68 -1.35
CA MET A 254 -5.04 -15.26 -2.58
C MET A 254 -4.51 -16.68 -2.37
N VAL A 255 -4.71 -17.53 -3.37
CA VAL A 255 -4.10 -18.87 -3.45
C VAL A 255 -3.31 -19.00 -4.75
N MET A 256 -1.99 -19.09 -4.62
CA MET A 256 -1.11 -19.46 -5.71
C MET A 256 -1.05 -20.99 -5.87
N ASN A 257 -1.25 -21.51 -7.08
CA ASN A 257 -0.99 -22.92 -7.33
C ASN A 257 0.52 -23.15 -7.45
N THR A 258 1.12 -23.64 -6.38
CA THR A 258 2.58 -23.75 -6.29
C THR A 258 3.19 -24.81 -7.19
N SER A 259 2.36 -25.65 -7.83
CA SER A 259 2.80 -26.56 -8.90
C SER A 259 3.31 -25.84 -10.15
N PHE A 260 3.03 -24.53 -10.30
CA PHE A 260 3.52 -23.70 -11.42
C PHE A 260 4.82 -22.94 -11.12
N PHE A 261 5.49 -23.19 -9.98
CA PHE A 261 6.89 -22.82 -9.76
C PHE A 261 7.82 -23.72 -10.61
N ILE A 262 7.71 -23.55 -11.93
CA ILE A 262 8.47 -24.22 -12.98
C ILE A 262 8.95 -23.18 -14.01
N ALA A 263 9.99 -23.52 -14.77
CA ALA A 263 10.69 -22.59 -15.68
C ALA A 263 9.79 -21.92 -16.73
N ALA A 264 8.69 -22.57 -17.14
CA ALA A 264 7.77 -22.04 -18.15
C ALA A 264 6.77 -20.99 -17.59
N ASN A 265 6.62 -20.90 -16.25
CA ASN A 265 5.58 -20.12 -15.59
C ASN A 265 6.20 -19.23 -14.49
N PHE A 266 5.96 -19.53 -13.21
CA PHE A 266 6.35 -18.64 -12.11
C PHE A 266 7.88 -18.53 -11.93
N ASN A 267 8.67 -19.49 -12.41
CA ASN A 267 10.14 -19.40 -12.35
C ASN A 267 10.75 -18.78 -13.62
N ASN A 268 9.94 -18.34 -14.58
CA ASN A 268 10.44 -17.75 -15.81
C ASN A 268 11.05 -16.37 -15.52
N PRO A 269 12.38 -16.17 -15.64
CA PRO A 269 13.02 -14.90 -15.29
C PRO A 269 12.82 -13.81 -16.34
N ALA A 270 12.18 -14.11 -17.48
CA ALA A 270 11.99 -13.15 -18.56
C ALA A 270 11.24 -11.90 -18.07
N ASN A 271 11.82 -10.74 -18.37
CA ASN A 271 11.28 -9.42 -18.00
C ASN A 271 10.96 -9.30 -16.50
N ASP A 272 11.90 -9.72 -15.66
CA ASP A 272 11.77 -9.67 -14.20
C ASP A 272 10.56 -10.46 -13.69
N TYR A 273 10.50 -11.74 -14.05
CA TYR A 273 9.45 -12.66 -13.62
C TYR A 273 8.03 -12.18 -13.97
N ARG A 274 7.88 -11.56 -15.14
CA ARG A 274 6.59 -10.99 -15.60
C ARG A 274 5.44 -11.97 -15.57
N TYR A 275 5.68 -13.26 -15.85
CA TYR A 275 4.63 -14.27 -15.76
C TYR A 275 4.05 -14.34 -14.33
N LEU A 276 4.91 -14.44 -13.32
CA LEU A 276 4.51 -14.43 -11.91
C LEU A 276 3.83 -13.11 -11.56
N ARG A 277 4.46 -11.97 -11.88
CA ARG A 277 3.93 -10.64 -11.54
C ARG A 277 2.56 -10.39 -12.16
N ASN A 278 2.35 -10.74 -13.43
CA ASN A 278 1.06 -10.59 -14.08
C ASN A 278 0.02 -11.54 -13.47
N THR A 279 0.38 -12.77 -13.09
CA THR A 279 -0.58 -13.65 -12.38
C THR A 279 -0.97 -13.04 -11.04
N VAL A 280 -0.01 -12.61 -10.22
CA VAL A 280 -0.31 -11.98 -8.92
C VAL A 280 -1.15 -10.72 -9.10
N ALA A 281 -0.82 -9.86 -10.08
CA ALA A 281 -1.60 -8.66 -10.34
C ALA A 281 -3.03 -8.97 -10.80
N HIS A 282 -3.22 -10.01 -11.63
CA HIS A 282 -4.53 -10.48 -12.08
C HIS A 282 -5.38 -10.99 -10.91
N GLU A 283 -4.82 -11.86 -10.08
CA GLU A 283 -5.52 -12.40 -8.91
C GLU A 283 -5.86 -11.29 -7.92
N HIS A 284 -4.92 -10.38 -7.68
CA HIS A 284 -5.19 -9.21 -6.85
C HIS A 284 -6.28 -8.30 -7.45
N GLY A 285 -6.44 -8.29 -8.77
CA GLY A 285 -7.61 -7.71 -9.44
C GLY A 285 -8.92 -8.30 -8.92
N HIS A 286 -9.04 -9.63 -8.83
CA HIS A 286 -10.19 -10.27 -8.16
C HIS A 286 -10.30 -9.87 -6.69
N GLY A 287 -9.18 -9.81 -5.96
CA GLY A 287 -9.11 -9.34 -4.57
C GLY A 287 -9.54 -7.88 -4.34
N THR A 288 -9.55 -7.08 -5.41
CA THR A 288 -10.07 -5.70 -5.44
C THR A 288 -11.44 -5.60 -6.13
N GLY A 289 -12.06 -6.75 -6.41
CA GLY A 289 -13.44 -6.86 -6.87
C GLY A 289 -13.59 -6.95 -8.39
N PHE A 290 -12.53 -7.06 -9.18
CA PHE A 290 -12.65 -7.18 -10.64
C PHE A 290 -13.09 -8.58 -11.03
N ILE A 291 -13.87 -8.66 -12.09
CA ILE A 291 -14.34 -9.88 -12.73
C ILE A 291 -13.64 -9.99 -14.08
N HIS A 292 -13.48 -11.21 -14.56
CA HIS A 292 -12.87 -11.47 -15.85
C HIS A 292 -13.51 -10.71 -17.01
N VAL A 293 -12.66 -10.37 -17.97
CA VAL A 293 -13.02 -9.62 -19.17
C VAL A 293 -12.67 -10.38 -20.46
N THR A 294 -13.39 -10.09 -21.54
CA THR A 294 -13.22 -10.67 -22.88
C THR A 294 -13.16 -9.57 -23.95
N PRO A 295 -12.68 -9.84 -25.18
CA PRO A 295 -12.11 -11.10 -25.67
C PRO A 295 -10.75 -11.41 -25.05
N CYS A 296 -10.40 -12.69 -24.99
CA CYS A 296 -9.05 -13.15 -24.66
C CYS A 296 -8.11 -12.93 -25.87
N ASN A 297 -7.53 -11.73 -25.98
CA ASN A 297 -6.62 -11.39 -27.07
C ASN A 297 -5.25 -10.90 -26.55
N GLY A 298 -4.96 -11.14 -25.27
CA GLY A 298 -3.71 -10.86 -24.61
C GLY A 298 -3.46 -9.36 -24.40
N THR A 299 -4.50 -8.56 -24.19
CA THR A 299 -4.44 -7.10 -24.10
C THR A 299 -4.90 -6.50 -22.76
N LYS A 300 -5.61 -7.25 -21.91
CA LYS A 300 -6.01 -6.80 -20.57
C LYS A 300 -5.55 -7.78 -19.51
N LEU A 301 -5.30 -7.28 -18.30
CA LEU A 301 -4.85 -8.10 -17.17
C LEU A 301 -5.93 -9.07 -16.76
N MET A 302 -7.19 -8.62 -16.66
CA MET A 302 -8.32 -9.43 -16.21
C MET A 302 -8.87 -10.39 -17.28
N GLU A 303 -8.14 -10.66 -18.36
CA GLU A 303 -8.52 -11.75 -19.26
C GLU A 303 -8.37 -13.11 -18.54
N PRO A 304 -9.30 -14.07 -18.71
CA PRO A 304 -9.26 -15.40 -18.08
C PRO A 304 -8.02 -16.24 -18.34
N SER A 305 -7.17 -15.80 -19.28
CA SER A 305 -5.92 -16.44 -19.63
C SER A 305 -4.80 -15.41 -19.47
N ILE A 306 -3.75 -15.80 -18.75
CA ILE A 306 -2.63 -14.92 -18.50
C ILE A 306 -1.92 -14.51 -19.79
N SER A 307 -1.53 -13.24 -19.88
CA SER A 307 -0.73 -12.68 -20.97
C SER A 307 0.54 -12.05 -20.40
N THR A 308 1.63 -12.10 -21.18
CA THR A 308 2.91 -11.44 -20.86
C THR A 308 3.26 -10.32 -21.84
N ASN A 309 2.32 -9.96 -22.73
CA ASN A 309 2.47 -8.91 -23.74
C ASN A 309 2.53 -7.50 -23.15
N PHE A 310 2.00 -7.33 -21.96
CA PHE A 310 2.02 -6.10 -21.17
C PHE A 310 2.55 -6.42 -19.77
N ASP A 311 2.88 -5.37 -19.03
CA ASP A 311 3.34 -5.50 -17.66
C ASP A 311 2.21 -5.07 -16.72
N VAL A 312 1.72 -6.01 -15.91
CA VAL A 312 0.76 -5.80 -14.81
C VAL A 312 -0.46 -4.94 -15.18
N VAL A 313 -0.75 -3.85 -14.45
CA VAL A 313 -1.98 -3.05 -14.56
C VAL A 313 -2.05 -2.32 -15.90
N GLY A 314 -3.04 -2.66 -16.72
CA GLY A 314 -3.30 -2.05 -18.02
C GLY A 314 -4.36 -0.93 -17.98
N VAL A 315 -4.77 -0.48 -19.17
CA VAL A 315 -5.79 0.57 -19.31
C VAL A 315 -7.12 0.16 -18.70
N ASP A 316 -7.56 -1.08 -18.88
CA ASP A 316 -8.87 -1.50 -18.38
C ASP A 316 -8.90 -1.53 -16.86
N GLU A 317 -7.82 -2.00 -16.25
CA GLU A 317 -7.64 -2.04 -14.80
C GLU A 317 -7.57 -0.63 -14.21
N LYS A 318 -6.82 0.30 -14.83
CA LYS A 318 -6.79 1.73 -14.44
C LYS A 318 -8.18 2.34 -14.43
N ARG A 319 -9.01 2.01 -15.41
CA ARG A 319 -10.37 2.54 -15.52
C ARG A 319 -11.32 1.94 -14.49
N GLY A 320 -11.31 0.62 -14.34
CA GLY A 320 -12.11 -0.03 -13.30
C GLY A 320 -11.69 0.40 -11.89
N ALA A 321 -10.41 0.66 -11.67
CA ALA A 321 -9.90 1.12 -10.39
C ALA A 321 -10.21 2.59 -10.17
N GLY A 322 -10.08 3.44 -11.18
CA GLY A 322 -10.54 4.84 -11.14
C GLY A 322 -12.02 4.96 -10.75
N ARG A 323 -12.85 4.00 -11.17
CA ARG A 323 -14.25 3.90 -10.73
C ARG A 323 -14.41 3.59 -9.25
N ASN A 324 -13.66 2.62 -8.73
CA ASN A 324 -13.89 2.08 -7.39
C ASN A 324 -13.07 2.81 -6.32
N TYR A 325 -11.81 3.05 -6.63
CA TYR A 325 -10.77 3.53 -5.73
C TYR A 325 -10.25 4.93 -6.09
N GLY A 326 -10.57 5.42 -7.29
CA GLY A 326 -9.99 6.64 -7.84
C GLY A 326 -8.57 6.41 -8.37
N ASP A 327 -7.94 7.47 -8.86
CA ASP A 327 -6.51 7.44 -9.22
C ASP A 327 -5.62 7.70 -7.98
N ARG A 328 -4.31 7.81 -8.19
CA ARG A 328 -3.33 8.03 -7.10
C ARG A 328 -3.53 9.34 -6.31
N HIS A 329 -4.38 10.25 -6.79
CA HIS A 329 -4.71 11.52 -6.13
C HIS A 329 -6.17 11.57 -5.66
N ALA A 330 -6.85 10.41 -5.62
CA ALA A 330 -8.23 10.29 -5.16
C ALA A 330 -8.49 11.10 -3.88
N GLY A 331 -9.54 11.92 -3.91
CA GLY A 331 -9.87 12.88 -2.84
C GLY A 331 -9.54 14.34 -3.17
N ASN A 332 -8.80 14.62 -4.25
CA ASN A 332 -8.50 15.98 -4.74
C ASN A 332 -9.69 16.66 -5.46
N HIS A 333 -10.92 16.42 -5.01
CA HIS A 333 -12.15 16.84 -5.69
C HIS A 333 -12.64 18.25 -5.32
N SER A 334 -11.77 19.07 -4.72
CA SER A 334 -12.07 20.46 -4.38
C SER A 334 -10.79 21.30 -4.33
N ALA A 335 -10.92 22.63 -4.46
CA ALA A 335 -9.78 23.54 -4.33
C ALA A 335 -9.01 23.35 -3.01
N ALA A 336 -9.73 23.11 -1.90
CA ALA A 336 -9.13 22.91 -0.58
C ALA A 336 -8.24 21.65 -0.52
N ASN A 337 -8.61 20.60 -1.25
CA ASN A 337 -7.88 19.34 -1.29
C ASN A 337 -7.02 19.20 -2.55
N ALA A 338 -6.77 20.30 -3.27
CA ALA A 338 -6.01 20.28 -4.50
C ALA A 338 -4.59 19.73 -4.27
N VAL A 339 -4.13 18.85 -5.16
CA VAL A 339 -2.75 18.34 -5.13
C VAL A 339 -1.78 19.51 -5.29
N ASP A 340 -0.87 19.67 -4.33
CA ASP A 340 0.06 20.80 -4.29
C ASP A 340 1.42 20.44 -4.89
N TYR A 341 1.76 21.13 -5.98
CA TYR A 341 3.08 21.00 -6.60
C TYR A 341 4.09 22.01 -6.09
N GLY A 342 3.75 22.85 -5.12
CA GLY A 342 4.64 23.88 -4.58
C GLY A 342 5.06 24.91 -5.62
N ASP A 343 6.23 25.51 -5.41
CA ASP A 343 6.78 26.50 -6.33
C ASP A 343 7.39 25.82 -7.56
N LEU A 344 6.86 26.13 -8.74
CA LEU A 344 7.37 25.61 -10.02
C LEU A 344 8.47 26.50 -10.61
N ALA A 345 8.79 27.63 -9.98
CA ALA A 345 9.84 28.55 -10.41
C ALA A 345 11.10 28.49 -9.52
N SER A 346 11.08 27.79 -8.39
CA SER A 346 12.18 27.71 -7.41
C SER A 346 12.17 26.38 -6.63
N PRO A 347 13.33 25.85 -6.19
CA PRO A 347 14.70 26.34 -6.41
C PRO A 347 15.18 26.16 -7.85
N ILE A 348 14.49 25.34 -8.63
CA ILE A 348 14.67 25.16 -10.07
C ILE A 348 13.33 25.35 -10.75
N THR A 349 13.32 25.96 -11.93
CA THR A 349 12.12 26.00 -12.76
C THR A 349 11.82 24.59 -13.27
N ARG A 350 10.58 24.13 -13.14
CA ARG A 350 10.15 22.80 -13.58
C ARG A 350 8.70 22.77 -14.02
N SER A 351 8.40 21.85 -14.93
CA SER A 351 7.04 21.53 -15.33
C SER A 351 6.47 20.38 -14.48
N VAL A 352 5.18 20.13 -14.63
CA VAL A 352 4.49 18.95 -14.08
C VAL A 352 3.89 18.16 -15.24
N ILE A 353 4.05 16.84 -15.19
CA ILE A 353 3.33 15.89 -16.04
C ILE A 353 2.83 14.76 -15.13
N GLU A 354 1.51 14.67 -15.02
CA GLU A 354 0.84 13.56 -14.37
C GLU A 354 0.16 12.69 -15.43
N ARG A 355 0.41 11.39 -15.40
CA ARG A 355 -0.20 10.44 -16.33
C ARG A 355 -1.27 9.59 -15.68
N ASP A 356 -2.16 9.02 -16.47
CA ASP A 356 -3.11 7.99 -16.01
C ASP A 356 -4.01 8.45 -14.84
N LEU A 357 -4.42 9.71 -14.84
CA LEU A 357 -5.43 10.23 -13.92
C LEU A 357 -6.83 9.83 -14.39
N SER A 358 -7.83 9.91 -13.51
CA SER A 358 -9.18 9.43 -13.80
C SER A 358 -10.28 10.31 -13.24
N LEU A 359 -11.28 10.61 -14.07
CA LEU A 359 -12.52 11.27 -13.67
C LEU A 359 -13.68 10.30 -13.79
N ASN A 360 -14.55 10.28 -12.79
CA ASN A 360 -15.88 9.68 -12.91
C ASN A 360 -16.78 10.59 -13.77
N THR A 361 -17.97 10.08 -14.12
CA THR A 361 -18.93 10.84 -14.93
C THR A 361 -19.30 12.16 -14.32
N ALA A 362 -19.90 13.07 -15.11
CA ALA A 362 -20.48 14.31 -14.62
C ALA A 362 -21.47 14.17 -13.42
N THR A 363 -21.97 12.97 -13.14
CA THR A 363 -22.81 12.65 -11.97
C THR A 363 -22.13 11.72 -10.96
N GLY A 364 -20.80 11.62 -11.01
CA GLY A 364 -20.00 10.81 -10.09
C GLY A 364 -20.22 11.23 -8.63
N PRO A 365 -20.18 10.27 -7.68
CA PRO A 365 -20.40 10.58 -6.28
C PRO A 365 -19.31 11.53 -5.76
N ASN A 366 -19.63 12.32 -4.72
CA ASN A 366 -18.64 13.13 -3.99
C ASN A 366 -17.74 14.03 -4.85
N ASN A 367 -18.27 14.54 -5.98
CA ASN A 367 -17.53 15.35 -6.95
C ASN A 367 -16.33 14.63 -7.60
N THR A 368 -16.33 13.30 -7.66
CA THR A 368 -15.29 12.48 -8.32
C THR A 368 -15.21 12.70 -9.83
N ASN A 369 -16.05 13.59 -10.37
CA ASN A 369 -16.04 14.07 -11.73
C ASN A 369 -15.08 15.24 -11.97
N GLN A 370 -14.38 15.70 -10.93
CA GLN A 370 -13.41 16.78 -11.01
C GLN A 370 -12.19 16.49 -10.16
N ASP A 371 -11.04 16.95 -10.66
CA ASP A 371 -9.77 16.92 -9.98
C ASP A 371 -9.20 18.33 -9.89
N TRP A 372 -8.54 18.61 -8.78
CA TRP A 372 -7.95 19.91 -8.48
C TRP A 372 -6.47 19.78 -8.17
N PHE A 373 -5.72 20.72 -8.72
CA PHE A 373 -4.28 20.86 -8.54
C PHE A 373 -3.97 22.32 -8.21
N ARG A 374 -2.86 22.55 -7.53
CA ARG A 374 -2.36 23.90 -7.22
C ARG A 374 -0.86 23.97 -7.46
N PHE A 375 -0.41 25.17 -7.80
CA PHE A 375 1.00 25.48 -7.93
C PHE A 375 1.25 26.95 -7.59
N THR A 376 2.47 27.23 -7.15
CA THR A 376 2.98 28.58 -6.91
C THR A 376 4.04 28.94 -7.94
N LEU A 377 4.16 30.23 -8.23
CA LEU A 377 5.28 30.81 -8.97
C LEU A 377 5.90 31.91 -8.12
N SER A 378 7.17 31.77 -7.72
CA SER A 378 7.92 32.87 -7.07
C SER A 378 8.35 33.99 -8.01
N SER A 379 8.33 33.73 -9.32
CA SER A 379 8.66 34.69 -10.36
C SER A 379 7.69 34.56 -11.54
N SER A 380 7.64 35.58 -12.39
CA SER A 380 6.75 35.54 -13.55
C SER A 380 7.21 34.51 -14.57
N GLN A 381 6.32 33.62 -15.01
CA GLN A 381 6.66 32.52 -15.91
C GLN A 381 5.62 32.35 -17.02
N PRO A 382 6.02 32.01 -18.26
CA PRO A 382 5.08 31.52 -19.26
C PRO A 382 4.52 30.16 -18.85
N VAL A 383 3.20 29.99 -18.91
CA VAL A 383 2.51 28.75 -18.51
C VAL A 383 1.55 28.28 -19.60
N VAL A 384 1.61 26.98 -19.89
CA VAL A 384 0.64 26.28 -20.74
C VAL A 384 0.11 25.08 -19.97
N LEU A 385 -1.21 25.01 -19.80
CA LEU A 385 -1.86 23.85 -19.20
C LEU A 385 -2.44 22.98 -20.31
N THR A 386 -2.29 21.66 -20.19
CA THR A 386 -2.91 20.70 -21.10
C THR A 386 -3.50 19.52 -20.34
N ALA A 387 -4.75 19.16 -20.63
CA ALA A 387 -5.37 17.91 -20.18
C ALA A 387 -5.71 17.06 -21.41
N THR A 388 -5.10 15.88 -21.51
CA THR A 388 -5.22 15.02 -22.70
C THR A 388 -5.97 13.75 -22.34
N PRO A 389 -7.16 13.49 -22.89
CA PRO A 389 -7.85 12.22 -22.70
C PRO A 389 -7.00 11.04 -23.20
N THR A 390 -6.98 9.95 -22.43
CA THR A 390 -6.18 8.74 -22.74
C THR A 390 -7.04 7.46 -22.66
N GLY A 391 -6.42 6.31 -22.98
CA GLY A 391 -7.03 4.97 -22.90
C GLY A 391 -7.29 4.29 -24.26
N GLY A 392 -7.29 5.04 -25.36
CA GLY A 392 -7.41 4.49 -26.71
C GLY A 392 -8.76 3.83 -27.02
N THR A 393 -8.78 3.02 -28.08
CA THR A 393 -9.96 2.25 -28.49
C THR A 393 -9.67 0.76 -28.39
N TYR A 394 -10.49 0.00 -27.67
CA TYR A 394 -10.30 -1.44 -27.48
C TYR A 394 -11.63 -2.18 -27.32
N SER A 395 -11.62 -3.49 -27.57
CA SER A 395 -12.80 -4.34 -27.33
C SER A 395 -12.81 -4.81 -25.88
N ASN A 396 -13.94 -4.70 -25.20
CA ASN A 396 -14.13 -5.23 -23.84
C ASN A 396 -15.53 -5.84 -23.66
N GLY A 397 -15.68 -6.75 -22.72
CA GLY A 397 -16.92 -7.47 -22.46
C GLY A 397 -16.80 -8.36 -21.23
N GLN A 398 -17.93 -8.73 -20.62
CA GLN A 398 -17.92 -9.63 -19.47
C GLN A 398 -17.69 -11.05 -19.96
N GLN A 399 -16.79 -11.76 -19.29
CA GLN A 399 -16.68 -13.21 -19.48
C GLN A 399 -18.01 -13.89 -19.07
N PHE A 400 -18.48 -14.79 -19.93
CA PHE A 400 -19.50 -15.77 -19.59
C PHE A 400 -18.88 -17.13 -19.25
N PHE A 401 -18.00 -17.65 -20.13
CA PHE A 401 -17.28 -18.90 -19.91
C PHE A 401 -16.02 -18.93 -20.77
N GLY A 402 -14.89 -19.41 -20.22
CA GLY A 402 -13.64 -19.50 -20.98
C GLY A 402 -13.29 -18.14 -21.59
N CYS A 403 -13.22 -18.06 -22.92
CA CYS A 403 -12.97 -16.80 -23.62
C CYS A 403 -14.19 -16.22 -24.35
N PHE A 404 -15.39 -16.70 -23.99
CA PHE A 404 -16.66 -16.24 -24.54
C PHE A 404 -17.28 -15.19 -23.63
N GLY A 405 -17.80 -14.12 -24.21
CA GLY A 405 -18.43 -13.01 -23.51
C GLY A 405 -19.11 -12.02 -24.47
N SER A 406 -19.89 -11.10 -23.93
CA SER A 406 -20.57 -10.06 -24.72
C SER A 406 -19.65 -8.87 -24.91
N ASN A 407 -19.02 -8.78 -26.08
CA ASN A 407 -17.98 -7.80 -26.35
C ASN A 407 -18.53 -6.57 -27.10
N SER A 408 -18.04 -5.39 -26.72
CA SER A 408 -18.30 -4.13 -27.40
C SER A 408 -16.99 -3.36 -27.62
N THR A 409 -16.96 -2.52 -28.64
CA THR A 409 -15.84 -1.59 -28.83
C THR A 409 -16.04 -0.37 -27.94
N ILE A 410 -14.98 -0.02 -27.24
CA ILE A 410 -14.89 1.08 -26.31
C ILE A 410 -13.90 2.09 -26.88
N ASN A 411 -14.27 3.37 -26.90
CA ASN A 411 -13.34 4.46 -27.11
C ASN A 411 -13.13 5.21 -25.79
N ALA A 412 -12.11 4.81 -25.03
CA ALA A 412 -11.81 5.37 -23.72
C ALA A 412 -11.26 6.81 -23.81
N ASN A 413 -10.69 7.22 -24.95
CA ASN A 413 -10.30 8.62 -25.17
C ASN A 413 -11.53 9.56 -25.13
N SER A 414 -12.72 9.06 -25.47
CA SER A 414 -13.96 9.85 -25.51
C SER A 414 -15.02 9.30 -24.56
N ALA A 415 -14.61 8.75 -23.42
CA ALA A 415 -15.54 8.23 -22.42
C ALA A 415 -16.29 9.36 -21.69
N GLY A 416 -15.57 10.44 -21.40
CA GLY A 416 -16.03 11.68 -20.78
C GLY A 416 -15.89 12.89 -21.70
N ASN A 417 -16.39 14.03 -21.25
CA ASN A 417 -16.12 15.32 -21.87
C ASN A 417 -15.43 16.26 -20.88
N ILE A 418 -14.11 16.32 -20.93
CA ILE A 418 -13.35 17.12 -19.97
C ILE A 418 -13.34 18.60 -20.34
N THR A 419 -13.33 19.45 -19.33
CA THR A 419 -13.03 20.88 -19.38
C THR A 419 -11.82 21.14 -18.48
N LEU A 420 -10.90 21.97 -18.96
CA LEU A 420 -9.71 22.40 -18.21
C LEU A 420 -9.85 23.87 -17.86
N GLU A 421 -9.59 24.23 -16.61
CA GLU A 421 -9.70 25.60 -16.12
C GLU A 421 -8.45 25.99 -15.33
N LEU A 422 -7.90 27.17 -15.65
CA LEU A 422 -6.99 27.91 -14.78
C LEU A 422 -7.82 28.83 -13.89
N ARG A 423 -7.55 28.80 -12.60
CA ARG A 423 -8.29 29.53 -11.57
C ARG A 423 -7.34 30.30 -10.65
N ASP A 424 -7.89 31.25 -9.92
CA ASP A 424 -7.15 31.97 -8.88
C ASP A 424 -6.75 31.05 -7.71
N ALA A 425 -5.95 31.59 -6.77
CA ALA A 425 -5.48 30.86 -5.58
C ALA A 425 -6.63 30.26 -4.74
N SER A 426 -7.78 30.95 -4.67
CA SER A 426 -8.94 30.46 -3.92
C SER A 426 -9.70 29.32 -4.61
N GLY A 427 -9.49 29.16 -5.92
CA GLY A 427 -10.27 28.28 -6.78
C GLY A 427 -11.64 28.85 -7.16
N ALA A 428 -12.04 30.01 -6.65
CA ALA A 428 -13.38 30.57 -6.88
C ALA A 428 -13.53 31.13 -8.30
N ASN A 429 -12.56 31.92 -8.77
CA ASN A 429 -12.65 32.61 -10.06
C ASN A 429 -11.87 31.87 -11.15
N VAL A 430 -12.52 31.63 -12.30
CA VAL A 430 -11.87 31.14 -13.52
C VAL A 430 -11.12 32.29 -14.17
N LEU A 431 -9.82 32.12 -14.38
CA LEU A 431 -8.97 33.05 -15.09
C LEU A 431 -8.95 32.75 -16.58
N ASP A 432 -8.90 31.47 -16.94
CA ASP A 432 -9.00 30.99 -18.31
C ASP A 432 -9.52 29.54 -18.34
N SER A 433 -10.08 29.11 -19.48
CA SER A 433 -10.64 27.76 -19.62
C SER A 433 -10.61 27.25 -21.05
N SER A 434 -10.61 25.93 -21.18
CA SER A 434 -10.65 25.23 -22.46
C SER A 434 -11.68 24.11 -22.38
N ALA A 435 -12.69 24.17 -23.26
CA ALA A 435 -13.74 23.18 -23.42
C ALA A 435 -13.85 22.77 -24.90
N GLY A 436 -14.45 21.62 -25.18
CA GLY A 436 -14.53 21.08 -26.54
C GLY A 436 -15.37 19.82 -26.62
N SER A 437 -15.22 19.07 -27.71
CA SER A 437 -15.85 17.76 -27.87
C SER A 437 -15.06 16.65 -27.14
N PRO A 438 -15.72 15.53 -26.74
CA PRO A 438 -15.03 14.35 -26.20
C PRO A 438 -13.86 13.88 -27.08
N GLY A 439 -12.80 13.33 -26.47
CA GLY A 439 -11.64 12.80 -27.21
C GLY A 439 -10.51 13.79 -27.51
N GLY A 440 -10.80 15.10 -27.59
CA GLY A 440 -9.78 16.11 -27.83
C GLY A 440 -9.04 16.51 -26.56
N ALA A 441 -7.75 16.85 -26.66
CA ALA A 441 -7.04 17.54 -25.59
C ALA A 441 -7.67 18.91 -25.29
N ARG A 442 -7.50 19.40 -24.06
CA ARG A 442 -7.83 20.76 -23.63
C ARG A 442 -6.55 21.49 -23.33
N THR A 443 -6.42 22.70 -23.84
CA THR A 443 -5.21 23.51 -23.70
C THR A 443 -5.58 24.93 -23.33
N VAL A 444 -4.99 25.42 -22.24
CA VAL A 444 -5.07 26.80 -21.77
C VAL A 444 -3.70 27.43 -21.97
N ASN A 445 -3.61 28.39 -22.90
CA ASN A 445 -2.41 29.16 -23.15
C ASN A 445 -2.42 30.39 -22.25
N ALA A 446 -2.02 30.21 -21.00
CA ALA A 446 -2.14 31.25 -19.96
C ALA A 446 -1.23 32.46 -20.20
N GLY A 447 -0.32 32.39 -21.17
CA GLY A 447 0.68 33.41 -21.42
C GLY A 447 1.65 33.49 -20.23
N THR A 448 2.09 34.70 -19.90
CA THR A 448 2.97 34.92 -18.76
C THR A 448 2.15 35.22 -17.51
N LEU A 449 2.14 34.30 -16.56
CA LEU A 449 1.53 34.50 -15.24
C LEU A 449 2.50 35.27 -14.33
N SER A 450 1.95 36.13 -13.48
CA SER A 450 2.70 36.82 -12.44
C SER A 450 3.11 35.86 -11.32
N ALA A 451 4.02 36.28 -10.45
CA ALA A 451 4.26 35.56 -9.20
C ALA A 451 2.94 35.47 -8.38
N GLY A 452 2.67 34.30 -7.82
CA GLY A 452 1.42 34.02 -7.11
C GLY A 452 1.08 32.53 -7.08
N GLU A 453 0.01 32.20 -6.38
CA GLU A 453 -0.59 30.86 -6.35
C GLU A 453 -1.76 30.78 -7.34
N TYR A 454 -1.87 29.63 -8.01
CA TYR A 454 -2.91 29.32 -8.97
C TYR A 454 -3.47 27.93 -8.72
N THR A 455 -4.73 27.72 -9.09
CA THR A 455 -5.35 26.39 -9.07
C THR A 455 -5.73 25.97 -10.48
N VAL A 456 -5.67 24.67 -10.75
CA VAL A 456 -6.09 24.04 -12.00
C VAL A 456 -7.23 23.07 -11.68
N ARG A 457 -8.31 23.15 -12.44
CA ARG A 457 -9.41 22.19 -12.35
C ARG A 457 -9.59 21.46 -13.67
N VAL A 458 -9.62 20.14 -13.61
CA VAL A 458 -10.07 19.30 -14.71
C VAL A 458 -11.41 18.70 -14.30
N ILE A 459 -12.45 18.87 -15.12
CA ILE A 459 -13.81 18.44 -14.79
C ILE A 459 -14.48 17.77 -15.99
N ASP A 460 -15.10 16.62 -15.77
CA ASP A 460 -15.99 15.99 -16.74
C ASP A 460 -17.39 16.64 -16.67
N VAL A 461 -17.84 17.19 -17.79
CA VAL A 461 -19.14 17.87 -17.96
C VAL A 461 -20.11 17.11 -18.88
N GLY A 462 -19.73 15.94 -19.40
CA GLY A 462 -20.56 15.13 -20.29
C GLY A 462 -20.70 15.64 -21.73
N PRO A 463 -21.38 14.88 -22.63
CA PRO A 463 -22.19 13.70 -22.33
C PRO A 463 -21.38 12.38 -22.36
N ASN A 464 -21.74 11.43 -21.50
CA ASN A 464 -21.00 10.17 -21.35
C ASN A 464 -21.82 8.98 -21.87
N SER A 465 -22.22 9.04 -23.15
CA SER A 465 -22.97 7.96 -23.82
C SER A 465 -22.15 6.69 -24.07
N ASN A 466 -20.89 6.64 -23.62
CA ASN A 466 -20.00 5.52 -23.89
C ASN A 466 -19.17 5.02 -22.69
N GLN A 467 -19.17 5.64 -21.50
CA GLN A 467 -18.60 5.06 -20.27
C GLN A 467 -18.62 5.95 -19.01
N ASN A 468 -18.43 5.29 -17.85
CA ASN A 468 -18.45 5.96 -16.56
C ASN A 468 -17.12 6.58 -16.10
N ILE A 469 -16.01 6.37 -16.83
CA ILE A 469 -14.65 6.79 -16.43
C ILE A 469 -13.85 7.33 -17.62
N GLN A 470 -13.33 8.54 -17.47
CA GLN A 470 -12.41 9.18 -18.41
C GLN A 470 -11.00 9.20 -17.82
N LEU A 471 -10.05 8.52 -18.48
CA LEU A 471 -8.63 8.69 -18.16
C LEU A 471 -8.07 9.94 -18.84
N TYR A 472 -7.10 10.59 -18.20
CA TYR A 472 -6.39 11.71 -18.82
C TYR A 472 -4.99 11.88 -18.25
N ASP A 473 -4.14 12.55 -19.03
CA ASP A 473 -2.85 13.06 -18.57
C ASP A 473 -2.96 14.58 -18.38
N LEU A 474 -2.40 15.10 -17.28
CA LEU A 474 -2.28 16.54 -17.02
C LEU A 474 -0.84 17.00 -17.25
N SER A 475 -0.68 18.13 -17.91
CA SER A 475 0.58 18.87 -17.99
C SER A 475 0.40 20.32 -17.56
N ILE A 476 1.26 20.77 -16.65
CA ILE A 476 1.47 22.18 -16.30
C ILE A 476 2.87 22.51 -16.81
N ALA A 477 2.95 23.00 -18.04
CA ALA A 477 4.22 23.37 -18.66
C ALA A 477 4.60 24.79 -18.23
N VAL A 478 5.77 24.92 -17.60
CA VAL A 478 6.33 26.21 -17.16
C VAL A 478 7.59 26.47 -17.99
N ASP A 479 7.50 27.48 -18.86
CA ASP A 479 8.50 27.76 -19.89
C ASP A 479 8.85 26.49 -20.71
N ASN A 480 10.14 26.20 -20.86
CA ASN A 480 10.64 24.99 -21.52
C ASN A 480 11.25 24.03 -20.49
N ALA A 481 10.90 24.18 -19.21
CA ALA A 481 11.48 23.38 -18.15
C ALA A 481 10.97 21.93 -18.19
N PRO A 482 11.83 20.92 -17.97
CA PRO A 482 11.43 19.54 -17.95
C PRO A 482 10.57 19.20 -16.72
N ALA A 483 9.76 18.14 -16.83
CA ALA A 483 9.03 17.57 -15.70
C ALA A 483 9.82 16.45 -15.00
N PRO A 484 9.71 16.28 -13.67
CA PRO A 484 10.31 15.17 -12.94
C PRO A 484 9.84 13.78 -13.41
N PRO A 485 10.66 12.72 -13.19
CA PRO A 485 10.21 11.35 -13.37
C PRO A 485 9.16 10.96 -12.32
N PHE A 486 8.61 9.76 -12.44
CA PHE A 486 7.72 9.15 -11.44
C PHE A 486 8.47 8.02 -10.73
N ALA A 487 8.77 8.23 -9.45
CA ALA A 487 9.45 7.25 -8.60
C ALA A 487 8.43 6.33 -7.91
N VAL A 488 8.73 5.03 -7.88
CA VAL A 488 7.97 4.03 -7.11
C VAL A 488 8.95 3.14 -6.37
N ALA A 489 9.07 3.34 -5.06
CA ALA A 489 9.93 2.56 -4.17
C ALA A 489 9.35 1.18 -3.84
N GLY A 490 8.04 0.99 -4.04
CA GLY A 490 7.32 -0.26 -3.79
C GLY A 490 6.05 -0.03 -2.98
N ILE A 491 5.82 -0.90 -2.00
CA ILE A 491 4.79 -0.79 -0.95
C ILE A 491 5.42 -1.06 0.41
N ASN A 492 4.78 -0.61 1.49
CA ASN A 492 5.26 -0.87 2.85
C ASN A 492 5.34 -2.37 3.12
N LYS A 493 6.41 -2.79 3.81
CA LYS A 493 6.75 -4.20 3.95
C LYS A 493 7.36 -4.58 5.28
N ARG A 494 7.38 -5.88 5.54
CA ARG A 494 7.99 -6.51 6.72
C ARG A 494 9.11 -7.46 6.32
N VAL A 495 10.19 -7.43 7.09
CA VAL A 495 11.31 -8.35 6.93
C VAL A 495 11.83 -8.82 8.30
N ALA A 496 12.39 -10.03 8.34
CA ALA A 496 13.09 -10.49 9.52
C ALA A 496 14.49 -9.84 9.59
N ALA A 497 14.94 -9.52 10.80
CA ALA A 497 16.29 -9.01 11.01
C ALA A 497 17.34 -10.03 10.54
N ASN A 498 18.49 -9.53 10.07
CA ASN A 498 19.60 -10.31 9.54
C ASN A 498 19.22 -11.21 8.34
N THR A 499 18.19 -10.80 7.57
CA THR A 499 17.85 -11.41 6.29
C THR A 499 17.96 -10.39 5.17
N ASN A 500 18.18 -10.87 3.94
CA ASN A 500 18.28 -9.99 2.77
C ASN A 500 16.91 -9.32 2.51
N CYS A 501 16.88 -8.01 2.55
CA CYS A 501 15.76 -7.16 2.16
C CYS A 501 16.05 -6.56 0.78
N PHE A 502 15.21 -6.88 -0.21
CA PHE A 502 15.38 -6.51 -1.61
C PHE A 502 14.44 -5.38 -2.01
N PHE A 503 14.88 -4.47 -2.87
CA PHE A 503 14.01 -3.43 -3.44
C PHE A 503 14.01 -3.52 -4.96
N LEU A 504 12.88 -3.23 -5.60
CA LEU A 504 12.71 -3.30 -7.07
C LEU A 504 12.26 -1.94 -7.64
N GLY A 505 13.12 -0.94 -7.56
CA GLY A 505 12.76 0.46 -7.89
C GLY A 505 12.50 0.72 -9.36
N ASP A 506 13.05 -0.07 -10.27
CA ASP A 506 12.93 0.10 -11.72
C ASP A 506 11.67 -0.49 -12.34
N ILE A 507 10.95 -1.37 -11.63
CA ILE A 507 9.79 -2.08 -12.19
C ILE A 507 8.60 -1.13 -12.43
N ASN A 508 8.27 -0.29 -11.44
CA ASN A 508 7.11 0.59 -11.49
C ASN A 508 7.46 2.09 -11.68
N SER A 509 8.76 2.44 -11.59
CA SER A 509 9.25 3.79 -11.88
C SER A 509 9.28 4.07 -13.38
N ARG A 510 9.14 5.35 -13.77
CA ARG A 510 9.13 5.75 -15.19
C ARG A 510 9.55 7.21 -15.39
N VAL A 511 9.97 7.53 -16.62
CA VAL A 511 10.09 8.93 -17.05
C VAL A 511 8.72 9.53 -17.37
N ASN A 512 8.48 10.77 -16.98
CA ASN A 512 7.29 11.52 -17.41
C ASN A 512 7.59 12.49 -18.57
N GLN A 513 8.79 13.05 -18.63
CA GLN A 513 9.18 13.95 -19.71
C GLN A 513 9.42 13.18 -21.03
N PRO A 514 8.74 13.51 -22.14
CA PRO A 514 9.07 12.95 -23.46
C PRO A 514 10.54 13.16 -23.82
N GLY A 515 11.21 12.09 -24.26
CA GLY A 515 12.63 12.11 -24.63
C GLY A 515 13.61 11.93 -23.46
N ALA A 516 13.15 11.95 -22.21
CA ALA A 516 13.98 11.61 -21.06
C ALA A 516 14.21 10.09 -20.97
N THR A 517 15.28 9.68 -20.28
CA THR A 517 15.62 8.28 -20.03
C THR A 517 16.03 8.06 -18.58
N LEU A 518 15.87 6.81 -18.09
CA LEU A 518 16.45 6.33 -16.84
C LEU A 518 17.56 5.32 -17.15
N SER A 519 18.60 5.31 -16.32
CA SER A 519 19.69 4.33 -16.35
C SER A 519 19.95 3.79 -14.95
N ALA A 520 20.90 2.86 -14.76
CA ALA A 520 21.23 2.39 -13.41
C ALA A 520 21.63 3.53 -12.46
N ALA A 521 22.37 4.51 -12.95
CA ALA A 521 22.79 5.70 -12.20
C ALA A 521 21.63 6.63 -11.79
N SER A 522 20.41 6.37 -12.26
CA SER A 522 19.23 7.16 -11.89
C SER A 522 18.69 6.82 -10.51
N TYR A 523 19.08 5.70 -9.91
CA TYR A 523 18.43 5.13 -8.71
C TYR A 523 19.36 5.21 -7.50
N ASP A 524 19.11 6.18 -6.63
CA ASP A 524 19.81 6.34 -5.36
C ASP A 524 18.84 6.04 -4.21
N TRP A 525 19.31 5.38 -3.16
CA TRP A 525 18.46 5.00 -2.02
C TRP A 525 19.03 5.44 -0.70
N ASP A 526 18.20 6.08 0.11
CA ASP A 526 18.35 6.18 1.56
C ASP A 526 17.62 4.98 2.17
N LEU A 527 18.37 3.99 2.65
CA LEU A 527 17.84 2.72 3.16
C LEU A 527 17.64 2.77 4.68
N THR A 528 18.25 3.72 5.38
CA THR A 528 18.15 3.83 6.84
C THR A 528 17.18 4.92 7.32
N GLY A 529 16.82 5.86 6.44
CA GLY A 529 15.94 6.98 6.69
C GLY A 529 16.65 8.14 7.41
N ASP A 530 17.97 8.25 7.28
CA ASP A 530 18.79 9.28 7.92
C ASP A 530 19.10 10.49 7.01
N GLY A 531 18.60 10.46 5.77
CA GLY A 531 18.84 11.48 4.76
C GLY A 531 20.16 11.30 3.98
N VAL A 532 20.90 10.21 4.22
CA VAL A 532 22.13 9.87 3.50
C VAL A 532 21.85 8.75 2.50
N ILE A 533 22.44 8.85 1.31
CA ILE A 533 22.35 7.79 0.30
C ILE A 533 23.24 6.61 0.70
N ASP A 534 22.61 5.49 1.02
CA ASP A 534 23.25 4.22 1.35
C ASP A 534 23.60 3.40 0.10
N ALA A 535 22.77 3.49 -0.94
CA ALA A 535 22.97 2.74 -2.19
C ALA A 535 22.77 3.64 -3.42
N ALA A 536 23.90 4.11 -3.98
CA ALA A 536 23.91 4.97 -5.15
C ALA A 536 23.99 4.18 -6.47
N GLY A 537 23.22 4.60 -7.48
CA GLY A 537 23.17 4.00 -8.81
C GLY A 537 22.73 2.53 -8.85
N GLN A 538 21.83 2.15 -7.95
CA GLN A 538 21.32 0.78 -7.80
C GLN A 538 19.80 0.74 -8.04
N PRO A 539 19.33 0.22 -9.20
CA PRO A 539 17.90 0.00 -9.45
C PRO A 539 17.25 -0.97 -8.47
N LYS A 540 18.02 -1.97 -8.02
CA LYS A 540 17.55 -3.08 -7.19
C LYS A 540 18.52 -3.38 -6.03
N PRO A 541 18.69 -2.46 -5.05
CA PRO A 541 19.60 -2.69 -3.94
C PRO A 541 19.12 -3.81 -3.03
N VAL A 542 20.06 -4.37 -2.26
CA VAL A 542 19.80 -5.34 -1.20
C VAL A 542 20.51 -4.88 0.07
N THR A 543 19.86 -5.00 1.21
CA THR A 543 20.44 -4.66 2.52
C THR A 543 19.97 -5.64 3.59
N GLN A 544 20.60 -5.59 4.77
CA GLN A 544 20.16 -6.32 5.95
C GLN A 544 20.02 -5.36 7.12
N TYR A 545 18.90 -5.48 7.84
CA TYR A 545 18.66 -4.72 9.06
C TYR A 545 18.95 -5.58 10.28
N VAL A 546 19.70 -5.05 11.23
CA VAL A 546 20.15 -5.79 12.43
C VAL A 546 19.34 -5.47 13.68
N SER A 547 18.40 -4.52 13.58
CA SER A 547 17.62 -4.01 14.72
C SER A 547 16.13 -3.99 14.37
N ASN A 548 15.28 -4.30 15.37
CA ASN A 548 13.84 -4.14 15.23
C ASN A 548 13.48 -2.65 15.07
N GLY A 549 12.39 -2.39 14.36
CA GLY A 549 11.82 -1.05 14.22
C GLY A 549 11.44 -0.71 12.79
N VAL A 550 11.06 0.54 12.57
CA VAL A 550 10.57 1.04 11.29
C VAL A 550 11.64 1.88 10.62
N TYR A 551 11.99 1.54 9.38
CA TYR A 551 12.94 2.27 8.55
C TYR A 551 12.16 2.94 7.40
N ASN A 552 12.32 4.26 7.26
CA ASN A 552 11.73 5.02 6.17
C ASN A 552 12.69 4.98 4.98
N VAL A 553 12.48 4.03 4.08
CA VAL A 553 13.33 3.83 2.91
C VAL A 553 12.87 4.73 1.79
N THR A 554 13.75 5.57 1.27
CA THR A 554 13.44 6.54 0.22
C THR A 554 14.22 6.26 -1.06
N LEU A 555 13.51 6.05 -2.16
CA LEU A 555 14.09 6.08 -3.50
C LEU A 555 14.20 7.53 -3.97
N HIS A 556 15.40 7.94 -4.36
CA HIS A 556 15.69 9.16 -5.10
C HIS A 556 15.93 8.81 -6.56
N LEU A 557 15.02 9.24 -7.44
CA LEU A 557 15.07 8.94 -8.86
C LEU A 557 15.45 10.19 -9.67
N THR A 558 16.56 10.12 -10.42
CA THR A 558 17.04 11.23 -11.26
C THR A 558 17.02 10.84 -12.74
N ASP A 559 16.31 11.61 -13.57
CA ASP A 559 16.26 11.37 -15.02
C ASP A 559 17.43 12.01 -15.79
N SER A 560 17.49 11.76 -17.10
CA SER A 560 18.52 12.33 -17.98
C SER A 560 18.45 13.85 -18.16
N ASN A 561 17.40 14.51 -17.67
CA ASN A 561 17.30 15.98 -17.63
C ASN A 561 17.72 16.55 -16.25
N ASN A 562 18.27 15.70 -15.36
CA ASN A 562 18.60 16.02 -13.98
C ASN A 562 17.40 16.42 -13.12
N MET A 563 16.19 15.97 -13.51
CA MET A 563 15.01 16.16 -12.69
C MET A 563 14.88 15.01 -11.70
N THR A 564 14.53 15.35 -10.46
CA THR A 564 14.48 14.39 -9.35
C THR A 564 13.05 14.18 -8.86
N ALA A 565 12.71 12.94 -8.54
CA ALA A 565 11.50 12.59 -7.78
C ALA A 565 11.85 11.61 -6.66
N THR A 566 11.02 11.56 -5.63
CA THR A 566 11.21 10.64 -4.50
C THR A 566 9.94 9.85 -4.22
N ASP A 567 10.10 8.63 -3.73
CA ASP A 567 9.02 7.84 -3.13
C ASP A 567 9.57 7.13 -1.89
N THR A 568 8.79 7.09 -0.82
CA THR A 568 9.20 6.55 0.48
C THR A 568 8.25 5.43 0.89
N ILE A 569 8.82 4.31 1.30
CA ILE A 569 8.09 3.19 1.92
C ILE A 569 8.64 2.92 3.32
N THR A 570 7.83 2.30 4.17
CA THR A 570 8.27 1.82 5.47
C THR A 570 8.68 0.35 5.39
N VAL A 571 9.85 0.03 5.93
CA VAL A 571 10.29 -1.35 6.19
C VAL A 571 10.22 -1.59 7.69
N THR A 572 9.30 -2.45 8.11
CA THR A 572 9.19 -2.89 9.51
C THR A 572 10.04 -4.14 9.71
N VAL A 573 11.07 -4.02 10.55
CA VAL A 573 12.02 -5.10 10.86
C VAL A 573 11.64 -5.74 12.19
N VAL A 574 11.61 -7.07 12.21
CA VAL A 574 11.24 -7.87 13.39
C VAL A 574 12.20 -9.04 13.63
N GLY A 575 12.23 -9.58 14.86
CA GLY A 575 13.01 -10.77 15.19
C GLY A 575 14.52 -10.53 15.37
N ALA A 576 14.95 -9.29 15.55
CA ALA A 576 16.33 -8.98 15.92
C ALA A 576 16.66 -9.47 17.33
N THR A 577 17.92 -9.87 17.52
CA THR A 577 18.47 -10.23 18.84
C THR A 577 19.27 -9.05 19.37
N THR A 578 18.99 -8.65 20.61
CA THR A 578 19.77 -7.62 21.31
C THR A 578 21.17 -8.14 21.63
N ALA A 579 22.18 -7.31 21.40
CA ALA A 579 23.55 -7.57 21.81
C ALA A 579 24.20 -6.25 22.25
N VAL A 580 25.04 -6.30 23.28
CA VAL A 580 25.85 -5.17 23.73
C VAL A 580 27.31 -5.60 23.57
N THR A 581 28.05 -4.93 22.70
CA THR A 581 29.40 -5.35 22.30
C THR A 581 30.48 -4.42 22.78
N ASP A 582 30.20 -3.13 22.97
CA ASP A 582 31.20 -2.15 23.39
C ASP A 582 30.58 -0.94 24.11
N VAL A 583 31.41 -0.20 24.85
CA VAL A 583 31.07 1.11 25.40
C VAL A 583 32.29 2.03 25.35
N ASN A 584 32.09 3.26 24.88
CA ASN A 584 33.16 4.24 24.74
C ASN A 584 32.76 5.59 25.39
N PRO A 585 33.58 6.18 26.28
CA PRO A 585 34.82 5.64 26.84
C PRO A 585 34.60 4.35 27.66
N PRO A 586 35.57 3.42 27.69
CA PRO A 586 35.45 2.14 28.39
C PRO A 586 35.72 2.24 29.90
N ALA A 587 35.98 3.44 30.43
CA ALA A 587 36.26 3.65 31.84
C ALA A 587 35.89 5.06 32.33
N GLY A 588 35.83 5.22 33.65
CA GLY A 588 35.64 6.50 34.31
C GLY A 588 36.01 6.46 35.78
N ASP A 589 36.58 7.57 36.26
CA ASP A 589 36.98 7.75 37.65
C ASP A 589 35.77 7.94 38.57
N GLN A 590 35.90 7.51 39.83
CA GLN A 590 34.95 7.88 40.89
C GLN A 590 34.71 9.40 40.95
N GLY A 591 33.45 9.79 41.09
CA GLY A 591 33.03 11.20 41.11
C GLY A 591 32.83 11.82 39.72
N ALA A 592 33.17 11.12 38.64
CA ALA A 592 32.99 11.61 37.28
C ALA A 592 31.56 11.38 36.75
N SER A 593 31.16 12.21 35.80
CA SER A 593 30.06 11.94 34.89
C SER A 593 30.63 11.72 33.50
N VAL A 594 30.49 10.49 32.98
CA VAL A 594 31.10 10.07 31.70
C VAL A 594 30.00 9.97 30.64
N PRO A 595 29.96 10.87 29.64
CA PRO A 595 29.16 10.66 28.45
C PRO A 595 29.63 9.43 27.71
N VAL A 596 28.72 8.52 27.37
CA VAL A 596 29.06 7.23 26.74
C VAL A 596 28.32 7.03 25.43
N VAL A 597 28.96 6.29 24.53
CA VAL A 597 28.35 5.66 23.36
C VAL A 597 28.38 4.15 23.60
N ILE A 598 27.21 3.51 23.54
CA ILE A 598 27.08 2.06 23.69
C ILE A 598 26.85 1.46 22.31
N THR A 599 27.67 0.47 21.93
CA THR A 599 27.61 -0.19 20.61
C THR A 599 27.07 -1.61 20.75
N GLY A 600 26.28 -2.03 19.77
CA GLY A 600 25.60 -3.32 19.77
C GLY A 600 24.61 -3.48 18.63
N THR A 601 23.54 -4.23 18.87
CA THR A 601 22.43 -4.45 17.92
C THR A 601 21.09 -4.38 18.63
N ASN A 602 20.04 -4.09 17.85
CA ASN A 602 18.67 -3.98 18.34
C ASN A 602 18.43 -2.83 19.33
N PHE A 603 19.08 -1.69 19.08
CA PHE A 603 18.97 -0.50 19.94
C PHE A 603 18.05 0.59 19.42
N LYS A 604 17.48 0.44 18.21
CA LYS A 604 16.69 1.49 17.53
C LYS A 604 15.55 2.04 18.40
N ASN A 605 14.90 1.18 19.20
CA ASN A 605 13.79 1.56 20.06
C ASN A 605 14.18 1.72 21.54
N VAL A 606 15.47 1.92 21.85
CA VAL A 606 15.88 2.32 23.22
C VAL A 606 15.53 3.78 23.42
N ALA A 607 14.53 4.04 24.26
CA ALA A 607 13.89 5.33 24.42
C ALA A 607 14.09 5.95 25.81
N SER A 608 14.55 5.17 26.80
CA SER A 608 14.76 5.65 28.17
C SER A 608 16.11 5.23 28.74
N ALA A 609 16.74 6.11 29.54
CA ALA A 609 17.93 5.76 30.30
C ALA A 609 17.72 4.56 31.25
N SER A 610 16.48 4.32 31.71
CA SER A 610 16.13 3.18 32.56
C SER A 610 16.25 1.82 31.87
N GLU A 611 16.30 1.81 30.53
CA GLU A 611 16.50 0.60 29.72
C GLU A 611 17.99 0.21 29.66
N VAL A 612 18.88 1.05 30.19
CA VAL A 612 20.31 0.79 30.30
C VAL A 612 20.69 0.71 31.79
N THR A 613 21.38 -0.35 32.18
CA THR A 613 21.85 -0.54 33.56
C THR A 613 23.33 -0.90 33.60
N VAL A 614 24.01 -0.42 34.64
CA VAL A 614 25.43 -0.73 34.92
C VAL A 614 25.47 -1.57 36.19
N SER A 615 26.17 -2.70 36.15
CA SER A 615 26.28 -3.59 37.32
C SER A 615 27.06 -2.96 38.47
N GLY A 616 26.78 -3.38 39.71
CA GLY A 616 27.43 -2.87 40.91
C GLY A 616 26.70 -1.68 41.51
N SER A 617 27.18 -1.18 42.66
CA SER A 617 26.62 0.00 43.33
C SER A 617 27.39 1.27 42.98
N GLY A 618 26.68 2.40 42.95
CA GLY A 618 27.28 3.73 42.80
C GLY A 618 27.50 4.19 41.36
N VAL A 619 26.87 3.55 40.38
CA VAL A 619 26.80 4.08 39.01
C VAL A 619 25.34 4.21 38.61
N SER A 620 24.93 5.40 38.18
CA SER A 620 23.59 5.67 37.64
C SER A 620 23.66 6.10 36.18
N VAL A 621 22.66 5.72 35.39
CA VAL A 621 22.54 6.13 33.99
C VAL A 621 21.59 7.31 33.90
N THR A 622 22.03 8.38 33.25
CA THR A 622 21.26 9.61 33.06
C THR A 622 21.30 10.04 31.59
N GLY A 623 20.46 11.01 31.23
CA GLY A 623 20.36 11.53 29.86
C GLY A 623 19.17 10.96 29.09
N THR A 624 19.15 11.23 27.79
CA THR A 624 18.13 10.74 26.85
C THR A 624 18.84 9.93 25.78
N PRO A 625 18.53 8.63 25.62
CA PRO A 625 19.18 7.83 24.61
C PRO A 625 18.84 8.36 23.22
N VAL A 626 19.86 8.43 22.36
CA VAL A 626 19.73 8.78 20.95
C VAL A 626 20.33 7.63 20.15
N PRO A 627 19.51 6.59 19.83
CA PRO A 627 19.93 5.54 18.93
C PRO A 627 20.25 6.08 17.54
N ASN A 628 21.27 5.53 16.88
CA ASN A 628 21.52 5.84 15.47
C ASN A 628 20.46 5.20 14.55
N ALA A 629 20.41 5.61 13.28
CA ALA A 629 19.37 5.16 12.35
C ALA A 629 19.33 3.63 12.16
N ALA A 630 20.50 2.97 12.18
CA ALA A 630 20.64 1.52 12.09
C ALA A 630 20.26 0.77 13.38
N GLY A 631 20.19 1.46 14.53
CA GLY A 631 19.99 0.87 15.85
C GLY A 631 21.20 0.08 16.36
N THR A 632 22.41 0.45 15.95
CA THR A 632 23.66 -0.21 16.37
C THR A 632 24.43 0.55 17.44
N GLU A 633 24.06 1.79 17.71
CA GLU A 633 24.70 2.65 18.70
C GLU A 633 23.66 3.43 19.47
N ILE A 634 23.92 3.69 20.76
CA ILE A 634 23.15 4.58 21.62
C ILE A 634 24.10 5.69 22.10
N SER A 635 23.77 6.93 21.79
CA SER A 635 24.43 8.12 22.34
C SER A 635 23.49 8.89 23.29
N GLY A 636 23.93 10.03 23.84
CA GLY A 636 23.08 10.89 24.68
C GLY A 636 22.90 10.43 26.13
N LEU A 637 23.54 9.31 26.51
CA LEU A 637 23.57 8.81 27.88
C LEU A 637 24.86 9.21 28.59
N SER A 638 24.81 9.29 29.92
CA SER A 638 25.99 9.47 30.77
C SER A 638 25.94 8.54 31.98
N PHE A 639 27.08 7.93 32.30
CA PHE A 639 27.27 7.19 33.54
C PHE A 639 27.77 8.16 34.62
N VAL A 640 26.95 8.38 35.64
CA VAL A 640 27.29 9.18 36.82
C VAL A 640 27.84 8.23 37.87
N ILE A 641 29.12 8.38 38.18
CA ILE A 641 29.87 7.51 39.08
C ILE A 641 30.00 8.21 40.43
N ASP A 642 29.40 7.64 41.47
CA ASP A 642 29.50 8.17 42.82
C ASP A 642 30.95 8.09 43.33
N ALA A 643 31.35 9.02 44.20
CA ALA A 643 32.69 9.02 44.81
C ALA A 643 33.00 7.72 45.59
N GLY A 644 31.97 6.98 46.03
CA GLY A 644 32.09 5.70 46.72
C GLY A 644 31.76 4.46 45.86
N ALA A 645 31.66 4.60 44.54
CA ALA A 645 31.34 3.48 43.65
C ALA A 645 32.40 2.38 43.75
N THR A 646 32.01 1.10 43.74
CA THR A 646 32.98 0.01 43.82
C THR A 646 33.93 0.01 42.60
N LEU A 647 35.22 -0.15 42.78
CA LEU A 647 36.17 -0.17 41.66
C LEU A 647 36.05 -1.45 40.82
N GLY A 648 36.49 -1.39 39.57
CA GLY A 648 36.65 -2.52 38.67
C GLY A 648 35.61 -2.62 37.57
N ALA A 649 35.70 -3.73 36.83
CA ALA A 649 34.91 -3.97 35.63
C ALA A 649 33.40 -4.08 35.92
N ARG A 650 32.59 -3.49 35.04
CA ARG A 650 31.15 -3.39 35.10
C ARG A 650 30.53 -3.99 33.84
N THR A 651 29.47 -4.74 34.05
CA THR A 651 28.57 -5.22 33.00
C THR A 651 27.57 -4.12 32.64
N ILE A 652 27.38 -3.90 31.35
CA ILE A 652 26.35 -3.01 30.80
C ILE A 652 25.22 -3.88 30.28
N THR A 653 23.99 -3.62 30.69
CA THR A 653 22.80 -4.32 30.20
C THR A 653 21.86 -3.35 29.53
N VAL A 654 21.43 -3.66 28.31
CA VAL A 654 20.37 -2.95 27.60
C VAL A 654 19.16 -3.87 27.53
N ALA A 655 17.99 -3.38 27.99
CA ALA A 655 16.76 -4.17 28.08
C ALA A 655 15.51 -3.30 27.83
N ASN A 656 14.73 -3.65 26.82
CA ASN A 656 13.44 -3.04 26.49
C ASN A 656 12.45 -4.12 25.96
N SER A 657 11.36 -3.70 25.32
CA SER A 657 10.39 -4.61 24.71
C SER A 657 10.95 -5.44 23.55
N ASP A 658 12.05 -5.02 22.94
CA ASP A 658 12.65 -5.69 21.79
C ASP A 658 13.64 -6.78 22.19
N GLY A 659 14.07 -6.80 23.45
CA GLY A 659 14.96 -7.82 23.99
C GLY A 659 15.85 -7.29 25.12
N SER A 660 16.70 -8.17 25.64
CA SER A 660 17.66 -7.84 26.69
C SER A 660 18.98 -8.55 26.45
N ALA A 661 20.09 -7.83 26.60
CA ALA A 661 21.44 -8.39 26.54
C ALA A 661 22.42 -7.63 27.43
N SER A 662 23.47 -8.34 27.84
CA SER A 662 24.52 -7.80 28.72
C SER A 662 25.89 -7.96 28.07
N GLY A 663 26.66 -6.87 28.04
CA GLY A 663 28.08 -6.87 27.71
C GLY A 663 28.89 -6.89 29.00
N VAL A 664 29.59 -8.00 29.26
CA VAL A 664 30.29 -8.23 30.52
C VAL A 664 31.62 -7.48 30.55
N GLY A 665 31.83 -6.68 31.60
CA GLY A 665 33.10 -5.99 31.83
C GLY A 665 33.46 -4.92 30.79
N LEU A 666 32.47 -4.36 30.09
CA LEU A 666 32.70 -3.35 29.07
C LEU A 666 33.11 -1.99 29.63
N PHE A 667 32.69 -1.65 30.86
CA PHE A 667 33.03 -0.37 31.50
C PHE A 667 33.83 -0.60 32.78
N THR A 668 34.86 0.19 33.07
CA THR A 668 35.65 0.08 34.31
C THR A 668 35.45 1.32 35.17
N VAL A 669 35.15 1.12 36.46
CA VAL A 669 35.19 2.21 37.45
C VAL A 669 36.59 2.26 38.04
N ASP A 670 37.29 3.34 37.76
CA ASP A 670 38.62 3.61 38.29
C ASP A 670 38.55 4.46 39.56
N ALA A 671 39.63 4.44 40.35
CA ALA A 671 39.71 5.32 41.52
C ALA A 671 39.69 6.78 41.07
N ALA A 672 39.19 7.68 41.92
CA ALA A 672 39.24 9.11 41.64
C ALA A 672 40.69 9.51 41.30
N SER A 673 40.89 10.21 40.16
CA SER A 673 42.17 10.84 39.88
C SER A 673 42.47 11.87 40.97
N VAL A 674 43.46 11.59 41.80
CA VAL A 674 43.97 12.54 42.77
C VAL A 674 44.85 13.52 41.99
N SER A 675 44.34 14.71 41.67
CA SER A 675 45.23 15.80 41.27
C SER A 675 45.97 16.26 42.52
N CYS A 676 47.24 15.90 42.67
CA CYS A 676 48.14 16.48 43.68
C CYS A 676 48.74 17.76 43.09
N PRO A 677 48.23 18.96 43.43
CA PRO A 677 48.80 20.22 42.96
C PRO A 677 50.10 20.45 43.74
N GLY A 678 51.17 19.76 43.34
CA GLY A 678 52.40 19.64 44.12
C GLY A 678 53.24 18.41 43.79
N ASP A 679 52.66 17.40 43.11
CA ASP A 679 53.40 16.27 42.55
C ASP A 679 53.96 16.70 41.18
N PHE A 680 55.23 17.13 41.19
CA PHE A 680 55.94 17.56 39.99
C PHE A 680 56.69 16.40 39.32
N ASN A 681 56.85 15.26 40.01
CA ASN A 681 57.58 14.10 39.52
C ASN A 681 56.67 13.00 38.92
N GLY A 682 55.36 13.07 39.16
CA GLY A 682 54.31 12.18 38.67
C GLY A 682 54.13 10.87 39.44
N ASP A 683 54.62 10.77 40.68
CA ASP A 683 54.56 9.55 41.50
C ASP A 683 53.38 9.49 42.50
N LEU A 684 52.52 10.51 42.46
CA LEU A 684 51.35 10.69 43.31
C LEU A 684 51.66 10.91 44.79
N VAL A 685 52.91 11.24 45.12
CA VAL A 685 53.36 11.71 46.44
C VAL A 685 53.76 13.18 46.31
N VAL A 686 53.66 13.95 47.39
CA VAL A 686 54.24 15.30 47.45
C VAL A 686 55.38 15.25 48.46
N ASP A 687 56.61 15.13 47.95
CA ASP A 687 57.80 15.00 48.78
C ASP A 687 58.97 15.92 48.35
N PHE A 688 60.17 15.63 48.86
CA PHE A 688 61.35 16.44 48.57
C PHE A 688 61.82 16.32 47.12
N ASP A 689 61.46 15.27 46.40
CA ASP A 689 61.81 15.09 45.00
C ASP A 689 60.99 16.05 44.13
N ASP A 690 59.74 16.33 44.49
CA ASP A 690 58.91 17.36 43.85
C ASP A 690 59.46 18.77 44.08
N LEU A 691 59.84 19.07 45.34
CA LEU A 691 60.46 20.33 45.69
C LEU A 691 61.78 20.53 44.93
N SER A 692 62.54 19.45 44.71
CA SER A 692 63.79 19.47 43.95
C SER A 692 63.57 19.80 42.46
N ILE A 693 62.47 19.34 41.86
CA ILE A 693 62.07 19.69 40.49
C ILE A 693 61.69 21.17 40.38
N VAL A 694 60.89 21.67 41.33
CA VAL A 694 60.50 23.10 41.37
C VAL A 694 61.74 23.98 41.53
N LEU A 695 62.62 23.68 42.49
CA LEU A 695 63.83 24.46 42.76
C LEU A 695 64.86 24.36 41.63
N GLY A 696 64.90 23.23 40.91
CA GLY A 696 65.76 23.03 39.73
C GLY A 696 65.42 23.97 38.57
N GLY A 697 64.17 24.41 38.45
CA GLY A 697 63.72 25.36 37.42
C GLY A 697 64.17 26.81 37.63
N PHE A 698 64.58 27.18 38.84
CA PHE A 698 64.89 28.58 39.20
C PHE A 698 66.39 28.92 39.25
N GLY A 699 67.28 27.93 39.06
CA GLY A 699 68.74 28.15 39.10
C GLY A 699 69.28 28.32 40.53
N ALA A 700 70.45 27.76 40.78
CA ALA A 700 70.99 27.56 42.13
C ALA A 700 71.36 28.85 42.87
N ALA A 701 70.43 29.43 43.63
CA ALA A 701 70.66 30.16 44.90
C ALA A 701 69.31 30.55 45.54
N PHE A 702 68.96 29.96 46.69
CA PHE A 702 67.84 30.43 47.52
C PHE A 702 68.27 30.69 48.96
N ASP A 703 67.69 31.76 49.53
CA ASP A 703 67.74 32.16 50.93
C ASP A 703 66.49 31.60 51.65
N PHE A 704 66.64 31.17 52.91
CA PHE A 704 65.61 30.47 53.69
C PHE A 704 64.37 31.32 54.03
N ALA A 705 64.36 32.62 53.69
CA ALA A 705 63.25 33.53 53.96
C ALA A 705 62.01 33.31 53.04
N ASP A 706 62.20 32.78 51.83
CA ASP A 706 61.11 32.52 50.86
C ASP A 706 60.34 31.21 51.13
N LEU A 707 60.90 30.33 51.98
CA LEU A 707 60.32 29.02 52.28
C LEU A 707 58.99 29.14 53.04
N SER A 708 58.79 30.22 53.79
CA SER A 708 57.57 30.49 54.57
C SER A 708 56.35 30.81 53.70
N GLU A 709 56.53 31.41 52.52
CA GLU A 709 55.44 31.72 51.57
C GLU A 709 55.07 30.50 50.73
N VAL A 710 56.07 29.66 50.41
CA VAL A 710 55.89 28.36 49.74
C VAL A 710 55.18 27.36 50.65
N LEU A 711 55.61 27.23 51.92
CA LEU A 711 54.98 26.33 52.92
C LEU A 711 53.55 26.74 53.30
N ALA A 712 53.18 28.02 53.16
CA ALA A 712 51.82 28.49 53.42
C ALA A 712 50.80 28.09 52.32
N ASN A 713 51.27 27.70 51.12
CA ASN A 713 50.43 27.17 50.03
C ASN A 713 50.26 25.64 50.08
N PHE A 714 51.03 24.92 50.89
CA PHE A 714 50.84 23.48 51.14
C PHE A 714 49.72 23.25 52.17
N GLY A 715 48.51 23.61 51.77
CA GLY A 715 47.29 23.34 52.53
C GLY A 715 46.68 21.98 52.19
N VAL A 716 46.75 21.07 53.16
CA VAL A 716 45.79 20.01 53.53
C VAL A 716 45.64 18.78 52.60
N ASP A 717 46.01 17.64 53.19
CA ASP A 717 45.57 16.24 52.97
C ASP A 717 45.63 15.64 51.55
N CYS A 718 46.74 14.95 51.28
CA CYS A 718 46.75 13.62 50.68
C CYS A 718 47.64 12.74 51.59
N ASN A 719 47.21 11.51 51.88
CA ASN A 719 47.80 10.61 52.89
C ASN A 719 49.33 10.50 52.87
#